data_AF-A0A932BYN9-F1
#
_entry.id   AF-A0A932BYN9-F1
#
_cell.length_a   1.000
_cell.length_b   1.000
_cell.length_c   1.000
_cell.angle_alpha   90.00
_cell.angle_beta   90.00
_cell.angle_gamma   90.00
#
_symmetry.space_group_name_H-M   'P 1'
#
loop_
_entity.id
_entity.type
_entity.pdbx_description
1 polymer ?
#
loop_
_entity_poly.entity_id
_entity_poly.type
_entity_poly.pdbx_seq_one_letter_code
_entity_poly.pdbx_strand_id
1 'polypeptide(L)'
;MEIRATDPTPIAAGSLRSRWITALLVAVMLVLMGVVPIAAASVSAAPACSGANLRIAASTSATAKVSLGVSTSLTISGTVTGSSWGTNCPSWKSGSSWYSITQVNGRSVSSLYGVPVLYVATGVVNASSTPVVATTPAPAAVPAATAIVPASISIATPTSVLAATTPIAVPSAGLLYVPACSGAKLRTGTSTRTTLKASVGPPNFLTVSGTLRGSSWSTLCPTRKSGSTWYRVTHVNGRPVASLYGVSAVYAASGILAASTSTAPVPTTPPTDTSATDPTPDPASTILPATPPTPTPTPTPTPASPPPSASPPPTAATPTPPSAPSPGSVATADGPGTVLVPACGAVNLRTGTTTGASIKVKLGYNDTVNVTGTVSGQSWSASCPTPTAGSDWYVISQVNGQSVLTQYGVAALYAASGVLTQPTSASSTGVTALGTSTVFYGRGYGHGVGLSQYGARGRALAGQTAAAILAQYYAGTTIGTISTDTLIRVLLLDNFTPSAAAPLTIYGRGGPWTITGVNVEFPAEAKLSVLPPTAGTGWRAIVLSTPGGVLFDGPATGDFQVVPLADTTTIQLFSKPATNDLFRGSLRVLITGASIDVINILPIESYLRGVVPAEMPTSWPVEARIAQTIAARAYAAFHLVSGGTFDVYDDTRSQVYVGVRREHPDADAVVTATAGQVVMSGSSVANAMFHSTAGGWTENNENVFVSSTGAKTAAVVSYLRGSSDRDSSGVSYDAGAPYATWQTNAYSAAQLSAFFGSDPRTNVGSLTALDLRNRGVSGRLISVTLIGSAGTKTVSGSVFVAVFNAYRPSADPILRGTLLDVAPIP
;
A
#
# COMPACT_ATOMS: atom_id res chain seq x y z
N MET A 1 -38.05 53.00 6.04
CA MET A 1 -38.36 53.49 7.40
C MET A 1 -39.86 53.72 7.45
N GLU A 2 -40.64 52.74 7.90
CA GLU A 2 -41.92 52.92 8.61
C GLU A 2 -42.46 51.58 9.09
N ILE A 3 -43.27 51.64 10.14
CA ILE A 3 -43.59 50.62 11.11
C ILE A 3 -45.06 50.17 10.97
N ARG A 4 -45.31 48.92 11.38
CA ARG A 4 -46.51 48.37 12.07
C ARG A 4 -47.50 47.49 11.31
N ALA A 5 -47.82 46.43 12.06
CA ALA A 5 -48.77 45.36 11.85
C ALA A 5 -50.21 45.77 12.18
N THR A 6 -51.16 45.01 11.64
CA THR A 6 -52.44 44.68 12.30
C THR A 6 -52.96 43.33 11.80
N ASP A 7 -53.13 42.41 12.73
CA ASP A 7 -54.12 41.31 12.78
C ASP A 7 -55.13 41.72 13.90
N PRO A 8 -56.30 41.08 14.19
CA PRO A 8 -56.78 39.74 13.77
C PRO A 8 -58.34 39.55 13.61
N THR A 9 -58.77 38.28 13.37
CA THR A 9 -60.02 37.56 13.79
C THR A 9 -61.27 37.47 12.83
N PRO A 10 -62.24 36.52 13.01
CA PRO A 10 -62.17 35.06 12.75
C PRO A 10 -63.44 34.40 12.09
N ILE A 11 -63.45 33.05 11.92
CA ILE A 11 -64.57 32.04 12.08
C ILE A 11 -64.81 31.02 10.90
N ALA A 12 -64.60 29.72 11.26
CA ALA A 12 -65.25 28.43 10.90
C ALA A 12 -65.60 28.05 9.43
N ALA A 13 -65.12 26.93 8.84
CA ALA A 13 -65.30 25.47 9.06
C ALA A 13 -66.34 24.84 8.09
N GLY A 14 -65.86 24.01 7.14
CA GLY A 14 -66.70 23.24 6.21
C GLY A 14 -65.95 22.24 5.30
N SER A 15 -65.97 20.96 5.71
CA SER A 15 -65.76 19.68 4.97
C SER A 15 -64.75 19.55 3.80
N LEU A 16 -63.60 18.91 4.08
CA LEU A 16 -62.70 18.27 3.11
C LEU A 16 -62.75 16.73 3.26
N ARG A 17 -63.81 16.08 2.74
CA ARG A 17 -63.90 14.60 2.68
C ARG A 17 -64.23 14.03 1.29
N SER A 18 -64.13 14.83 0.21
CA SER A 18 -64.51 14.39 -1.15
C SER A 18 -63.41 14.50 -2.22
N ARG A 19 -62.12 14.55 -1.85
CA ARG A 19 -61.00 14.61 -2.84
C ARG A 19 -60.00 13.44 -2.78
N TRP A 20 -60.22 12.45 -1.92
CA TRP A 20 -59.29 11.32 -1.73
C TRP A 20 -59.70 10.03 -2.45
N ILE A 21 -60.93 9.91 -2.95
CA ILE A 21 -61.41 8.68 -3.60
C ILE A 21 -61.12 8.67 -5.12
N THR A 22 -61.00 9.83 -5.77
CA THR A 22 -60.68 9.92 -7.22
C THR A 22 -59.20 9.72 -7.53
N ALA A 23 -58.29 10.00 -6.59
CA ALA A 23 -56.84 9.83 -6.79
C ALA A 23 -56.37 8.37 -6.65
N LEU A 24 -57.12 7.55 -5.90
CA LEU A 24 -56.76 6.14 -5.67
C LEU A 24 -57.15 5.23 -6.84
N LEU A 25 -58.17 5.60 -7.63
CA LEU A 25 -58.64 4.81 -8.78
C LEU A 25 -57.78 4.95 -10.05
N VAL A 26 -57.04 6.05 -10.21
CA VAL A 26 -56.12 6.25 -11.35
C VAL A 26 -54.78 5.52 -11.14
N ALA A 27 -54.34 5.38 -9.89
CA ALA A 27 -53.08 4.70 -9.56
C ALA A 27 -53.17 3.16 -9.66
N VAL A 28 -54.36 2.58 -9.44
CA VAL A 28 -54.57 1.12 -9.53
C VAL A 28 -54.72 0.65 -11.00
N MET A 29 -55.14 1.52 -11.92
CA MET A 29 -55.28 1.16 -13.34
C MET A 29 -53.97 1.22 -14.15
N LEU A 30 -52.94 1.91 -13.66
CA LEU A 30 -51.62 2.04 -14.31
C LEU A 30 -50.63 0.91 -13.96
N VAL A 31 -50.96 0.04 -13.01
CA VAL A 31 -50.12 -1.12 -12.63
C VAL A 31 -50.52 -2.40 -13.38
N LEU A 32 -51.61 -2.38 -14.16
CA LEU A 32 -52.13 -3.54 -14.91
C LEU A 32 -51.84 -3.52 -16.42
N MET A 33 -51.10 -2.53 -16.93
CA MET A 33 -50.61 -2.52 -18.32
C MET A 33 -49.09 -2.51 -18.30
N GLY A 34 -48.46 -3.62 -18.70
CA GLY A 34 -47.02 -3.80 -18.74
C GLY A 34 -46.33 -2.88 -19.75
N VAL A 35 -46.17 -1.60 -19.39
CA VAL A 35 -45.35 -0.67 -20.14
C VAL A 35 -43.89 -0.91 -19.74
N VAL A 36 -43.16 -1.60 -20.60
CA VAL A 36 -41.69 -1.65 -20.54
C VAL A 36 -41.18 -0.20 -20.64
N PRO A 37 -40.38 0.31 -19.69
CA PRO A 37 -39.83 1.64 -19.82
C PRO A 37 -38.90 1.68 -21.04
N ILE A 38 -39.24 2.55 -21.99
CA ILE A 38 -38.36 2.92 -23.11
C ILE A 38 -37.08 3.47 -22.49
N ALA A 39 -35.94 2.86 -22.78
CA ALA A 39 -34.64 3.34 -22.32
C ALA A 39 -34.44 4.78 -22.81
N ALA A 40 -34.34 5.72 -21.88
CA ALA A 40 -34.01 7.11 -22.20
C ALA A 40 -32.65 7.15 -22.91
N ALA A 41 -32.58 7.87 -24.03
CA ALA A 41 -31.38 8.01 -24.83
C ALA A 41 -30.22 8.58 -23.98
N SER A 42 -29.15 7.81 -23.84
CA SER A 42 -27.95 8.21 -23.12
C SER A 42 -27.08 9.13 -23.98
N VAL A 43 -26.69 10.28 -23.44
CA VAL A 43 -25.87 11.28 -24.15
C VAL A 43 -24.41 11.14 -23.73
N SER A 44 -23.50 11.08 -24.71
CA SER A 44 -22.05 11.10 -24.44
C SER A 44 -21.58 12.55 -24.22
N ALA A 45 -20.78 12.76 -23.19
CA ALA A 45 -20.29 14.08 -22.83
C ALA A 45 -18.85 14.03 -22.32
N ALA A 46 -18.13 15.16 -22.38
CA ALA A 46 -16.77 15.29 -21.88
C ALA A 46 -16.63 16.48 -20.92
N PRO A 47 -15.76 16.42 -19.91
CA PRO A 47 -15.49 17.56 -19.03
C PRO A 47 -15.00 18.77 -19.82
N ALA A 48 -15.56 19.95 -19.53
CA ALA A 48 -15.15 21.21 -20.14
C ALA A 48 -13.81 21.75 -19.61
N CYS A 49 -13.29 21.19 -18.50
CA CYS A 49 -11.99 21.50 -17.90
C CYS A 49 -11.50 20.32 -17.04
N SER A 50 -10.20 20.29 -16.74
CA SER A 50 -9.60 19.31 -15.83
C SER A 50 -9.97 19.64 -14.37
N GLY A 51 -10.17 18.60 -13.56
CA GLY A 51 -10.48 18.75 -12.13
C GLY A 51 -11.98 18.79 -11.79
N ALA A 52 -12.87 18.58 -12.76
CA ALA A 52 -14.31 18.45 -12.50
C ALA A 52 -14.58 17.20 -11.62
N ASN A 53 -15.27 17.35 -10.49
CA ASN A 53 -15.47 16.26 -9.54
C ASN A 53 -16.78 15.51 -9.79
N LEU A 54 -16.70 14.18 -9.92
CA LEU A 54 -17.85 13.30 -9.78
C LEU A 54 -18.10 12.99 -8.30
N ARG A 55 -19.31 13.29 -7.85
CA ARG A 55 -19.69 13.23 -6.43
C ARG A 55 -20.79 12.22 -6.21
N ILE A 56 -20.85 11.68 -4.99
CA ILE A 56 -21.87 10.69 -4.60
C ILE A 56 -23.29 11.28 -4.48
N ALA A 57 -23.43 12.60 -4.49
CA ALA A 57 -24.70 13.31 -4.51
C ALA A 57 -24.54 14.61 -5.31
N ALA A 58 -25.67 15.16 -5.78
CA ALA A 58 -25.75 16.47 -6.44
C ALA A 58 -25.51 17.62 -5.45
N SER A 59 -24.31 17.69 -4.88
CA SER A 59 -23.94 18.72 -3.92
C SER A 59 -22.43 18.98 -3.88
N THR A 60 -22.03 20.24 -3.73
CA THR A 60 -20.62 20.66 -3.61
C THR A 60 -19.93 20.15 -2.36
N SER A 61 -20.69 19.83 -1.29
CA SER A 61 -20.18 19.25 -0.05
C SER A 61 -20.15 17.72 -0.04
N ALA A 62 -20.73 17.06 -1.06
CA ALA A 62 -20.72 15.61 -1.17
C ALA A 62 -19.33 15.09 -1.58
N THR A 63 -18.94 13.93 -1.03
CA THR A 63 -17.66 13.29 -1.32
C THR A 63 -17.43 13.12 -2.81
N ALA A 64 -16.34 13.69 -3.31
CA ALA A 64 -15.84 13.43 -4.66
C ALA A 64 -15.23 12.02 -4.70
N LYS A 65 -15.67 11.20 -5.65
CA LYS A 65 -15.12 9.84 -5.89
C LYS A 65 -13.97 9.87 -6.88
N VAL A 66 -14.01 10.81 -7.82
CA VAL A 66 -12.99 10.99 -8.84
C VAL A 66 -13.02 12.42 -9.37
N SER A 67 -11.85 12.98 -9.66
CA SER A 67 -11.69 14.22 -10.41
C SER A 67 -11.39 13.87 -11.86
N LEU A 68 -12.11 14.48 -12.79
CA LEU A 68 -12.08 14.14 -14.21
C LEU A 68 -11.00 14.92 -14.95
N GLY A 69 -10.31 14.25 -15.88
CA GLY A 69 -9.49 14.90 -16.91
C GLY A 69 -10.31 15.21 -18.17
N VAL A 70 -9.87 16.17 -18.98
CA VAL A 70 -10.58 16.60 -20.20
C VAL A 70 -10.76 15.51 -21.27
N SER A 71 -9.99 14.42 -21.19
CA SER A 71 -10.12 13.24 -22.06
C SER A 71 -11.13 12.20 -21.59
N THR A 72 -11.85 12.46 -20.49
CA THR A 72 -12.81 11.50 -19.92
C THR A 72 -14.14 11.53 -20.68
N SER A 73 -14.64 10.37 -21.10
CA SER A 73 -15.99 10.24 -21.65
C SER A 73 -17.00 9.89 -20.54
N LEU A 74 -18.14 10.56 -20.52
CA LEU A 74 -19.22 10.38 -19.56
C LEU A 74 -20.50 9.98 -20.29
N THR A 75 -21.24 9.04 -19.70
CA THR A 75 -22.60 8.71 -20.13
C THR A 75 -23.60 9.37 -19.16
N ILE A 76 -24.35 10.35 -19.66
CA ILE A 76 -25.35 11.08 -18.88
C ILE A 76 -26.69 10.35 -18.94
N SER A 77 -27.25 10.02 -17.78
CA SER A 77 -28.57 9.40 -17.63
C SER A 77 -29.70 10.39 -17.33
N GLY A 78 -29.38 11.65 -17.06
CA GLY A 78 -30.36 12.70 -16.75
C GLY A 78 -29.76 13.87 -15.98
N THR A 79 -30.58 14.90 -15.74
CA THR A 79 -30.20 16.11 -14.99
C THR A 79 -31.04 16.22 -13.73
N VAL A 80 -30.43 16.58 -12.60
CA VAL A 80 -31.10 16.77 -11.31
C VAL A 80 -30.76 18.13 -10.70
N THR A 81 -31.65 18.66 -9.87
CA THR A 81 -31.38 19.86 -9.07
C THR A 81 -30.73 19.47 -7.75
N GLY A 82 -29.68 20.20 -7.36
CA GLY A 82 -28.87 19.93 -6.19
C GLY A 82 -28.42 21.21 -5.48
N SER A 83 -27.35 21.15 -4.68
CA SER A 83 -26.82 22.36 -4.05
C SER A 83 -26.29 23.34 -5.11
N SER A 84 -26.26 24.62 -4.76
CA SER A 84 -25.60 25.63 -5.58
C SER A 84 -24.11 25.30 -5.74
N TRP A 85 -23.58 25.60 -6.91
CA TRP A 85 -22.18 25.48 -7.27
C TRP A 85 -21.74 26.71 -8.05
N GLY A 86 -20.47 27.09 -7.89
CA GLY A 86 -19.79 28.14 -8.65
C GLY A 86 -18.36 27.70 -8.87
N THR A 87 -17.86 27.80 -10.11
CA THR A 87 -16.51 27.38 -10.47
C THR A 87 -16.03 28.08 -11.73
N ASN A 88 -14.71 28.21 -11.87
CA ASN A 88 -14.08 28.82 -13.04
C ASN A 88 -13.67 27.73 -14.04
N CYS A 89 -14.41 27.57 -15.13
CA CYS A 89 -14.23 26.46 -16.08
C CYS A 89 -14.93 26.70 -17.44
N PRO A 90 -14.24 27.22 -18.49
CA PRO A 90 -13.02 28.04 -18.52
C PRO A 90 -13.25 29.53 -18.17
N SER A 91 -14.49 29.90 -17.87
CA SER A 91 -14.92 31.18 -17.29
C SER A 91 -15.79 30.91 -16.06
N TRP A 92 -16.09 31.93 -15.24
CA TRP A 92 -16.94 31.76 -14.07
C TRP A 92 -18.33 31.28 -14.49
N LYS A 93 -18.74 30.13 -13.95
CA LYS A 93 -20.07 29.53 -14.14
C LYS A 93 -20.65 29.16 -12.79
N SER A 94 -21.94 29.35 -12.63
CA SER A 94 -22.66 28.95 -11.43
C SER A 94 -24.06 28.45 -11.75
N GLY A 95 -24.59 27.59 -10.89
CA GLY A 95 -25.93 27.04 -11.03
C GLY A 95 -26.28 26.09 -9.89
N SER A 96 -27.41 25.41 -10.03
CA SER A 96 -27.88 24.37 -9.08
C SER A 96 -28.19 23.03 -9.77
N SER A 97 -27.94 22.93 -11.07
CA SER A 97 -28.20 21.72 -11.87
C SER A 97 -26.97 20.81 -11.95
N TRP A 98 -27.19 19.50 -11.89
CA TRP A 98 -26.16 18.46 -11.90
C TRP A 98 -26.53 17.35 -12.90
N TYR A 99 -25.57 16.85 -13.67
CA TYR A 99 -25.75 15.65 -14.47
C TYR A 99 -25.61 14.39 -13.60
N SER A 100 -26.50 13.43 -13.79
CA SER A 100 -26.38 12.05 -13.31
C SER A 100 -25.60 11.22 -14.32
N ILE A 101 -24.55 10.56 -13.86
CA ILE A 101 -23.59 9.82 -14.67
C ILE A 101 -23.67 8.35 -14.31
N THR A 102 -23.90 7.50 -15.31
CA THR A 102 -24.00 6.04 -15.17
C THR A 102 -22.77 5.30 -15.67
N GLN A 103 -21.96 5.92 -16.53
CA GLN A 103 -20.70 5.35 -17.00
C GLN A 103 -19.60 6.40 -17.13
N VAL A 104 -18.36 5.96 -16.94
CA VAL A 104 -17.14 6.74 -17.16
C VAL A 104 -16.22 5.90 -18.04
N ASN A 105 -15.78 6.45 -19.18
CA ASN A 105 -15.00 5.76 -20.21
C ASN A 105 -15.61 4.40 -20.62
N GLY A 106 -16.93 4.36 -20.80
CA GLY A 106 -17.68 3.17 -21.22
C GLY A 106 -17.86 2.09 -20.15
N ARG A 107 -17.38 2.29 -18.91
CA ARG A 107 -17.57 1.37 -17.78
C ARG A 107 -18.58 1.93 -16.78
N SER A 108 -19.43 1.06 -16.22
CA SER A 108 -20.46 1.51 -15.29
C SER A 108 -19.88 2.12 -14.02
N VAL A 109 -20.51 3.18 -13.53
CA VAL A 109 -20.18 3.82 -12.27
C VAL A 109 -20.36 2.85 -11.09
N SER A 110 -21.29 1.90 -11.21
CA SER A 110 -21.47 0.82 -10.23
C SER A 110 -20.24 -0.09 -10.13
N SER A 111 -19.62 -0.45 -11.25
CA SER A 111 -18.42 -1.29 -11.29
C SER A 111 -17.17 -0.52 -10.83
N LEU A 112 -17.04 0.75 -11.22
CA LEU A 112 -15.86 1.55 -10.93
C LEU A 112 -15.83 2.11 -9.49
N TYR A 113 -17.00 2.52 -8.97
CA TYR A 113 -17.07 3.33 -7.75
C TYR A 113 -18.06 2.79 -6.71
N GLY A 114 -18.70 1.64 -6.97
CA GLY A 114 -19.61 0.96 -6.04
C GLY A 114 -20.91 1.70 -5.75
N VAL A 115 -21.31 2.64 -6.61
CA VAL A 115 -22.56 3.42 -6.51
C VAL A 115 -23.30 3.40 -7.84
N PRO A 116 -24.64 3.46 -7.87
CA PRO A 116 -25.40 3.32 -9.12
C PRO A 116 -25.25 4.52 -10.07
N VAL A 117 -25.02 5.71 -9.51
CA VAL A 117 -24.91 6.99 -10.22
C VAL A 117 -23.92 7.89 -9.47
N LEU A 118 -23.19 8.71 -10.21
CA LEU A 118 -22.43 9.85 -9.68
C LEU A 118 -22.93 11.16 -10.30
N TYR A 119 -22.63 12.28 -9.66
CA TYR A 119 -23.13 13.60 -10.04
C TYR A 119 -22.01 14.57 -10.34
N VAL A 120 -22.16 15.36 -11.41
CA VAL A 120 -21.23 16.45 -11.77
C VAL A 120 -22.02 17.70 -12.13
N ALA A 121 -21.50 18.88 -11.79
CA ALA A 121 -22.15 20.15 -12.11
C ALA A 121 -22.32 20.30 -13.64
N THR A 122 -23.48 20.78 -14.10
CA THR A 122 -23.74 20.84 -15.55
C THR A 122 -22.81 21.80 -16.29
N GLY A 123 -22.38 22.90 -15.66
CA GLY A 123 -21.52 23.90 -16.28
C GLY A 123 -20.07 23.48 -16.51
N VAL A 124 -19.64 22.33 -15.97
CA VAL A 124 -18.28 21.79 -16.12
C VAL A 124 -18.18 20.63 -17.10
N VAL A 125 -19.24 20.36 -17.86
CA VAL A 125 -19.32 19.27 -18.85
C VAL A 125 -19.92 19.80 -20.16
N ASN A 126 -19.32 19.46 -21.31
CA ASN A 126 -19.85 19.75 -22.64
C ASN A 126 -20.58 18.49 -23.16
N ALA A 127 -21.92 18.53 -23.23
CA ALA A 127 -22.72 17.43 -23.78
C ALA A 127 -22.95 17.61 -25.29
N SER A 128 -22.69 16.58 -26.10
CA SER A 128 -22.96 16.59 -27.55
C SER A 128 -24.29 15.90 -27.85
N SER A 129 -25.23 16.57 -28.51
CA SER A 129 -26.61 16.10 -28.69
C SER A 129 -26.84 15.18 -29.91
N THR A 130 -25.87 14.39 -30.34
CA THR A 130 -26.03 13.50 -31.52
C THR A 130 -26.26 12.03 -31.10
N PRO A 131 -27.41 11.41 -31.44
CA PRO A 131 -27.71 10.02 -31.07
C PRO A 131 -27.06 9.00 -32.02
N VAL A 132 -26.50 7.92 -31.45
CA VAL A 132 -25.95 6.77 -32.19
C VAL A 132 -26.97 5.62 -32.18
N VAL A 133 -27.32 5.11 -33.36
CA VAL A 133 -28.23 3.96 -33.56
C VAL A 133 -27.43 2.66 -33.43
N ALA A 134 -27.82 1.77 -32.52
CA ALA A 134 -27.25 0.43 -32.39
C ALA A 134 -28.21 -0.64 -32.94
N THR A 135 -27.71 -1.52 -33.78
CA THR A 135 -28.42 -2.71 -34.30
C THR A 135 -28.09 -3.94 -33.44
N THR A 136 -29.11 -4.74 -33.10
CA THR A 136 -29.01 -5.95 -32.25
C THR A 136 -29.31 -7.22 -33.06
N PRO A 137 -28.55 -8.33 -32.91
CA PRO A 137 -29.00 -9.67 -33.27
C PRO A 137 -29.70 -10.40 -32.09
N ALA A 138 -30.66 -11.26 -32.40
CA ALA A 138 -31.59 -11.92 -31.47
C ALA A 138 -30.98 -13.05 -30.60
N PRO A 139 -31.49 -13.30 -29.37
CA PRO A 139 -31.04 -14.41 -28.52
C PRO A 139 -31.92 -15.66 -28.62
N ALA A 140 -31.29 -16.83 -28.46
CA ALA A 140 -31.93 -18.14 -28.37
C ALA A 140 -32.43 -18.46 -26.93
N ALA A 141 -33.47 -19.29 -26.85
CA ALA A 141 -34.26 -19.57 -25.64
C ALA A 141 -33.76 -20.77 -24.79
N VAL A 142 -34.04 -20.75 -23.48
CA VAL A 142 -33.94 -21.89 -22.54
C VAL A 142 -35.13 -21.84 -21.53
N PRO A 143 -35.75 -22.99 -21.13
CA PRO A 143 -37.04 -23.00 -20.42
C PRO A 143 -36.97 -23.06 -18.88
N ALA A 144 -38.16 -22.93 -18.28
CA ALA A 144 -38.48 -22.58 -16.90
C ALA A 144 -38.43 -23.71 -15.85
N ALA A 145 -38.35 -23.32 -14.56
CA ALA A 145 -38.60 -24.18 -13.41
C ALA A 145 -39.55 -23.52 -12.39
N THR A 146 -40.38 -24.37 -11.78
CA THR A 146 -41.65 -24.12 -11.07
C THR A 146 -41.48 -23.82 -9.57
N ALA A 147 -42.43 -23.11 -8.98
CA ALA A 147 -42.48 -22.64 -7.58
C ALA A 147 -43.37 -23.51 -6.66
N ILE A 148 -43.09 -23.56 -5.33
CA ILE A 148 -44.04 -23.88 -4.23
C ILE A 148 -43.72 -23.04 -2.95
N VAL A 149 -44.78 -22.78 -2.17
CA VAL A 149 -45.15 -21.74 -1.17
C VAL A 149 -44.71 -22.02 0.30
N PRO A 150 -44.63 -21.03 1.24
CA PRO A 150 -44.54 -21.29 2.69
C PRO A 150 -45.81 -20.93 3.50
N ALA A 151 -45.98 -21.59 4.65
CA ALA A 151 -47.00 -21.31 5.67
C ALA A 151 -46.38 -20.85 7.02
N SER A 152 -47.15 -20.02 7.74
CA SER A 152 -46.88 -19.25 8.97
C SER A 152 -46.99 -20.04 10.29
N ILE A 153 -46.52 -19.48 11.44
CA ILE A 153 -47.19 -19.44 12.77
C ILE A 153 -46.37 -18.66 13.85
N SER A 154 -47.09 -18.27 14.91
CA SER A 154 -47.01 -17.13 15.85
C SER A 154 -46.16 -17.28 17.15
N ILE A 155 -46.10 -16.17 17.92
CA ILE A 155 -45.31 -15.87 19.13
C ILE A 155 -46.06 -16.19 20.44
N ALA A 156 -45.32 -16.53 21.53
CA ALA A 156 -45.75 -16.34 22.92
C ALA A 156 -44.55 -16.08 23.89
N THR A 157 -44.75 -15.24 24.90
CA THR A 157 -43.88 -14.97 26.09
C THR A 157 -44.43 -15.69 27.33
N PRO A 158 -43.66 -15.87 28.45
CA PRO A 158 -43.77 -14.92 29.58
C PRO A 158 -42.53 -14.77 30.52
N THR A 159 -42.81 -14.09 31.64
CA THR A 159 -42.15 -13.41 32.78
C THR A 159 -41.09 -14.06 33.72
N SER A 160 -40.52 -13.17 34.55
CA SER A 160 -39.41 -13.19 35.54
C SER A 160 -39.66 -13.75 36.96
N VAL A 161 -38.60 -14.21 37.68
CA VAL A 161 -38.49 -14.35 39.17
C VAL A 161 -37.04 -14.12 39.68
N LEU A 162 -36.89 -13.65 40.93
CA LEU A 162 -35.70 -13.22 41.68
C LEU A 162 -35.00 -14.31 42.55
N ALA A 163 -33.72 -14.06 42.87
CA ALA A 163 -32.95 -14.30 44.12
C ALA A 163 -31.80 -15.35 44.19
N ALA A 164 -30.57 -14.79 44.35
CA ALA A 164 -29.39 -15.14 45.18
C ALA A 164 -28.73 -16.54 45.18
N THR A 165 -27.44 -16.59 44.81
CA THR A 165 -26.23 -16.92 45.65
C THR A 165 -25.01 -17.15 44.74
N THR A 166 -23.83 -16.65 45.12
CA THR A 166 -22.54 -16.84 44.42
C THR A 166 -21.88 -18.16 44.87
N PRO A 167 -21.12 -18.87 44.01
CA PRO A 167 -19.71 -18.53 43.80
C PRO A 167 -19.20 -18.66 42.35
N ILE A 168 -18.20 -17.81 42.03
CA ILE A 168 -17.16 -17.91 40.98
C ILE A 168 -17.52 -18.69 39.70
N ALA A 169 -17.85 -17.97 38.62
CA ALA A 169 -18.03 -18.53 37.28
C ALA A 169 -17.20 -17.77 36.22
N VAL A 170 -16.51 -18.55 35.40
CA VAL A 170 -15.85 -18.24 34.11
C VAL A 170 -16.64 -17.20 33.30
N PRO A 171 -16.02 -16.21 32.63
CA PRO A 171 -16.79 -15.21 31.89
C PRO A 171 -17.58 -15.87 30.76
N SER A 172 -18.90 -15.80 30.92
CA SER A 172 -19.92 -16.15 29.94
C SER A 172 -19.61 -15.55 28.57
N ALA A 173 -19.62 -16.41 27.54
CA ALA A 173 -19.42 -16.07 26.14
C ALA A 173 -20.32 -14.91 25.69
N GLY A 174 -19.74 -13.74 25.42
CA GLY A 174 -20.45 -12.67 24.73
C GLY A 174 -20.76 -13.09 23.29
N LEU A 175 -21.94 -12.76 22.80
CA LEU A 175 -22.34 -13.05 21.42
C LEU A 175 -21.46 -12.26 20.45
N LEU A 176 -20.98 -12.92 19.39
CA LEU A 176 -20.10 -12.33 18.39
C LEU A 176 -20.94 -11.63 17.31
N TYR A 177 -20.67 -10.36 17.05
CA TYR A 177 -21.35 -9.56 16.03
C TYR A 177 -20.37 -8.99 15.02
N VAL A 178 -20.84 -8.76 13.79
CA VAL A 178 -20.09 -8.09 12.72
C VAL A 178 -20.85 -6.82 12.31
N PRO A 179 -20.17 -5.68 12.11
CA PRO A 179 -20.81 -4.49 11.54
C PRO A 179 -21.38 -4.78 10.16
N ALA A 180 -22.65 -4.44 9.91
CA ALA A 180 -23.32 -4.67 8.64
C ALA A 180 -22.92 -3.66 7.54
N CYS A 181 -22.09 -2.66 7.87
CA CYS A 181 -21.57 -1.65 6.96
C CYS A 181 -20.24 -1.07 7.49
N SER A 182 -19.46 -0.45 6.60
CA SER A 182 -18.27 0.28 7.00
C SER A 182 -18.63 1.52 7.83
N GLY A 183 -18.14 1.57 9.07
CA GLY A 183 -18.20 2.77 9.90
C GLY A 183 -19.25 2.77 11.01
N ALA A 184 -19.61 1.61 11.56
CA ALA A 184 -20.34 1.51 12.82
C ALA A 184 -19.58 2.23 13.94
N LYS A 185 -20.24 3.22 14.54
CA LYS A 185 -19.64 4.13 15.53
C LYS A 185 -19.67 3.47 16.91
N LEU A 186 -18.49 3.27 17.51
CA LEU A 186 -18.31 2.82 18.88
C LEU A 186 -18.13 4.02 19.79
N ARG A 187 -19.06 4.21 20.73
CA ARG A 187 -19.11 5.40 21.59
C ARG A 187 -18.94 5.07 23.06
N THR A 188 -18.61 6.05 23.89
CA THR A 188 -18.47 5.86 25.34
C THR A 188 -19.80 5.71 26.09
N GLY A 189 -20.94 5.98 25.44
CA GLY A 189 -22.27 5.78 26.03
C GLY A 189 -23.35 5.48 24.98
N THR A 190 -24.57 5.22 25.43
CA THR A 190 -25.74 4.86 24.60
C THR A 190 -26.41 6.08 23.96
N SER A 191 -25.64 7.08 23.56
CA SER A 191 -26.14 8.30 22.92
C SER A 191 -25.28 8.73 21.74
N THR A 192 -25.92 9.23 20.69
CA THR A 192 -25.21 9.75 19.50
C THR A 192 -24.36 10.99 19.81
N ARG A 193 -24.56 11.63 20.96
CA ARG A 193 -23.78 12.79 21.44
C ARG A 193 -22.56 12.40 22.29
N THR A 194 -22.44 11.14 22.71
CA THR A 194 -21.29 10.68 23.52
C THR A 194 -20.04 10.51 22.68
N THR A 195 -18.87 10.62 23.32
CA THR A 195 -17.55 10.59 22.68
C THR A 195 -17.41 9.38 21.78
N LEU A 196 -17.07 9.62 20.52
CA LEU A 196 -16.74 8.58 19.56
C LEU A 196 -15.34 8.05 19.86
N LYS A 197 -15.20 6.75 20.09
CA LYS A 197 -13.92 6.09 20.32
C LYS A 197 -13.36 5.43 19.07
N ALA A 198 -14.23 4.84 18.25
CA ALA A 198 -13.81 4.20 17.01
C ALA A 198 -14.96 4.10 16.00
N SER A 199 -14.60 3.83 14.75
CA SER A 199 -15.53 3.58 13.65
C SER A 199 -15.11 2.28 12.99
N VAL A 200 -15.89 1.21 13.14
CA VAL A 200 -15.54 -0.15 12.74
C VAL A 200 -16.43 -0.65 11.60
N GLY A 201 -15.92 -1.51 10.71
CA GLY A 201 -16.65 -2.10 9.59
C GLY A 201 -16.31 -3.58 9.41
N PRO A 202 -16.94 -4.33 8.49
CA PRO A 202 -16.44 -5.67 8.14
C PRO A 202 -14.95 -5.63 7.74
N PRO A 203 -14.12 -6.63 8.11
CA PRO A 203 -14.46 -7.86 8.86
C PRO A 203 -14.20 -7.77 10.38
N ASN A 204 -14.44 -6.62 11.03
CA ASN A 204 -14.25 -6.52 12.48
C ASN A 204 -15.31 -7.34 13.25
N PHE A 205 -14.87 -8.04 14.29
CA PHE A 205 -15.73 -8.79 15.21
C PHE A 205 -15.90 -8.05 16.53
N LEU A 206 -17.13 -7.98 17.03
CA LEU A 206 -17.50 -7.30 18.25
C LEU A 206 -18.10 -8.31 19.23
N THR A 207 -17.48 -8.45 20.41
CA THR A 207 -18.05 -9.25 21.48
C THR A 207 -19.03 -8.40 22.26
N VAL A 208 -20.32 -8.69 22.09
CA VAL A 208 -21.42 -7.97 22.74
C VAL A 208 -21.77 -8.66 24.05
N SER A 209 -21.73 -7.89 25.14
CA SER A 209 -22.03 -8.37 26.50
C SER A 209 -23.43 -7.96 26.99
N GLY A 210 -24.22 -7.26 26.17
CA GLY A 210 -25.56 -6.81 26.55
C GLY A 210 -26.18 -5.81 25.60
N THR A 211 -27.48 -5.61 25.76
CA THR A 211 -28.31 -4.70 24.96
C THR A 211 -28.93 -3.66 25.88
N LEU A 212 -28.84 -2.38 25.52
CA LEU A 212 -29.35 -1.26 26.30
C LEU A 212 -30.25 -0.35 25.45
N ARG A 213 -31.17 0.36 26.10
CA ARG A 213 -31.86 1.51 25.49
C ARG A 213 -31.05 2.79 25.69
N GLY A 214 -31.16 3.70 24.74
CA GLY A 214 -30.45 4.97 24.73
C GLY A 214 -31.09 5.99 23.80
N SER A 215 -30.33 7.00 23.40
CA SER A 215 -30.85 8.02 22.48
C SER A 215 -31.21 7.39 21.13
N SER A 216 -32.18 8.00 20.45
CA SER A 216 -32.48 7.65 19.06
C SER A 216 -31.25 7.87 18.18
N TRP A 217 -31.02 6.94 17.27
CA TRP A 217 -30.01 7.00 16.24
C TRP A 217 -30.65 6.72 14.88
N SER A 218 -30.10 7.33 13.84
CA SER A 218 -30.44 7.06 12.45
C SER A 218 -29.15 7.11 11.65
N THR A 219 -28.87 6.07 10.87
CA THR A 219 -27.68 6.00 10.01
C THR A 219 -28.00 5.31 8.70
N LEU A 220 -27.27 5.67 7.65
CA LEU A 220 -27.37 5.00 6.35
C LEU A 220 -26.44 3.79 6.33
N CYS A 221 -26.99 2.59 6.14
CA CYS A 221 -26.25 1.33 6.20
C CYS A 221 -26.97 0.26 5.35
N PRO A 222 -26.44 0.00 4.15
CA PRO A 222 -27.01 0.27 2.81
C PRO A 222 -28.40 0.94 2.68
N THR A 223 -29.33 0.73 3.60
CA THR A 223 -30.62 1.45 3.71
C THR A 223 -30.66 2.29 4.98
N ARG A 224 -31.59 3.23 5.10
CA ARG A 224 -31.73 4.02 6.34
C ARG A 224 -32.19 3.10 7.46
N LYS A 225 -31.37 2.95 8.49
CA LYS A 225 -31.71 2.25 9.71
C LYS A 225 -31.80 3.23 10.86
N SER A 226 -32.81 3.08 11.69
CA SER A 226 -33.00 3.87 12.89
C SER A 226 -33.49 3.01 14.05
N GLY A 227 -33.25 3.49 15.26
CA GLY A 227 -33.66 2.82 16.48
C GLY A 227 -33.19 3.57 17.72
N SER A 228 -33.46 3.00 18.90
CA SER A 228 -33.01 3.54 20.20
C SER A 228 -32.24 2.51 21.02
N THR A 229 -31.89 1.38 20.39
CA THR A 229 -31.21 0.25 21.04
C THR A 229 -29.72 0.25 20.70
N TRP A 230 -28.89 -0.04 21.70
CA TRP A 230 -27.43 -0.03 21.65
C TRP A 230 -26.86 -1.32 22.23
N TYR A 231 -25.83 -1.87 21.59
CA TYR A 231 -25.07 -3.01 22.10
C TYR A 231 -23.87 -2.56 22.91
N ARG A 232 -23.68 -3.14 24.10
CA ARG A 232 -22.47 -2.98 24.91
C ARG A 232 -21.40 -3.93 24.40
N VAL A 233 -20.32 -3.36 23.87
CA VAL A 233 -19.19 -4.07 23.30
C VAL A 233 -18.05 -4.09 24.32
N THR A 234 -17.54 -5.28 24.60
CA THR A 234 -16.43 -5.48 25.55
C THR A 234 -15.12 -5.84 24.87
N HIS A 235 -15.17 -6.40 23.67
CA HIS A 235 -13.99 -6.72 22.87
C HIS A 235 -14.19 -6.34 21.40
N VAL A 236 -13.11 -5.93 20.75
CA VAL A 236 -13.05 -5.72 19.30
C VAL A 236 -11.92 -6.61 18.76
N ASN A 237 -12.23 -7.50 17.83
CA ASN A 237 -11.32 -8.51 17.27
C ASN A 237 -10.59 -9.33 18.36
N GLY A 238 -11.31 -9.73 19.42
CA GLY A 238 -10.75 -10.50 20.53
C GLY A 238 -9.92 -9.70 21.54
N ARG A 239 -9.68 -8.40 21.31
CA ARG A 239 -8.95 -7.54 22.26
C ARG A 239 -9.91 -6.77 23.19
N PRO A 240 -9.62 -6.66 24.50
CA PRO A 240 -10.45 -5.90 25.42
C PRO A 240 -10.60 -4.44 25.04
N VAL A 241 -11.80 -3.88 25.18
CA VAL A 241 -12.06 -2.46 24.96
C VAL A 241 -11.29 -1.56 25.94
N ALA A 242 -10.98 -2.07 27.14
CA ALA A 242 -10.13 -1.39 28.12
C ALA A 242 -8.72 -1.11 27.56
N SER A 243 -8.08 -2.11 26.93
CA SER A 243 -6.75 -1.94 26.35
C SER A 243 -6.75 -1.13 25.05
N LEU A 244 -7.86 -1.13 24.30
CA LEU A 244 -7.95 -0.41 23.03
C LEU A 244 -8.32 1.06 23.20
N TYR A 245 -9.21 1.38 24.14
CA TYR A 245 -9.89 2.68 24.20
C TYR A 245 -9.87 3.35 25.58
N GLY A 246 -9.24 2.72 26.57
CA GLY A 246 -9.13 3.21 27.95
C GLY A 246 -10.47 3.27 28.70
N VAL A 247 -11.47 2.49 28.27
CA VAL A 247 -12.82 2.45 28.87
C VAL A 247 -13.28 1.00 29.07
N SER A 248 -14.12 0.73 30.06
CA SER A 248 -14.57 -0.65 30.37
C SER A 248 -15.48 -1.27 29.30
N ALA A 249 -16.12 -0.44 28.48
CA ALA A 249 -16.94 -0.86 27.34
C ALA A 249 -17.17 0.33 26.38
N VAL A 250 -17.56 0.02 25.15
CA VAL A 250 -18.08 0.98 24.16
C VAL A 250 -19.43 0.51 23.66
N TYR A 251 -20.21 1.41 23.06
CA TYR A 251 -21.59 1.17 22.67
C TYR A 251 -21.79 1.40 21.17
N ALA A 252 -22.42 0.45 20.50
CA ALA A 252 -22.73 0.47 19.08
C ALA A 252 -24.23 0.46 18.84
N ALA A 253 -24.73 1.16 17.82
CA ALA A 253 -26.13 1.07 17.42
C ALA A 253 -26.49 -0.37 17.01
N SER A 254 -27.56 -0.94 17.56
CA SER A 254 -27.80 -2.38 17.43
C SER A 254 -28.21 -2.81 16.02
N GLY A 255 -29.04 -2.03 15.32
CA GLY A 255 -29.56 -2.42 14.01
C GLY A 255 -28.53 -2.37 12.87
N ILE A 256 -27.30 -1.93 13.16
CA ILE A 256 -26.16 -1.96 12.22
C ILE A 256 -25.14 -3.05 12.55
N LEU A 257 -25.41 -3.92 13.54
CA LEU A 257 -24.62 -5.13 13.81
C LEU A 257 -25.45 -6.37 13.49
N ALA A 258 -24.84 -7.36 12.85
CA ALA A 258 -25.43 -8.68 12.59
C ALA A 258 -24.73 -9.74 13.46
N ALA A 259 -25.48 -10.68 14.04
CA ALA A 259 -24.89 -11.79 14.77
C ALA A 259 -24.06 -12.66 13.81
N SER A 260 -22.85 -13.03 14.21
CA SER A 260 -22.00 -13.95 13.45
C SER A 260 -22.54 -15.38 13.57
N THR A 261 -22.74 -16.05 12.44
CA THR A 261 -23.02 -17.50 12.40
C THR A 261 -21.75 -18.35 12.46
N SER A 262 -20.57 -17.71 12.51
CA SER A 262 -19.26 -18.36 12.61
C SER A 262 -18.81 -18.43 14.08
N THR A 263 -18.58 -19.64 14.58
CA THR A 263 -17.84 -19.90 15.82
C THR A 263 -16.35 -19.68 15.57
N ALA A 264 -15.77 -18.65 16.19
CA ALA A 264 -14.32 -18.43 16.16
C ALA A 264 -13.58 -19.58 16.85
N PRO A 265 -12.38 -19.98 16.39
CA PRO A 265 -11.55 -20.94 17.11
C PRO A 265 -11.08 -20.32 18.43
N VAL A 266 -11.33 -21.04 19.53
CA VAL A 266 -10.83 -20.70 20.87
C VAL A 266 -9.32 -20.95 20.87
N PRO A 267 -8.48 -19.96 21.24
CA PRO A 267 -7.06 -20.24 21.48
C PRO A 267 -6.94 -21.12 22.74
N THR A 268 -6.43 -22.34 22.56
CA THR A 268 -6.06 -23.21 23.67
C THR A 268 -4.71 -22.76 24.23
N THR A 269 -4.64 -22.72 25.56
CA THR A 269 -3.50 -22.44 26.47
C THR A 269 -3.22 -20.97 26.84
N PRO A 270 -3.40 -20.59 28.13
CA PRO A 270 -2.82 -19.38 28.71
C PRO A 270 -1.32 -19.58 28.97
N PRO A 271 -0.48 -18.54 28.82
CA PRO A 271 0.89 -18.57 29.31
C PRO A 271 0.89 -18.54 30.84
N THR A 272 1.67 -19.43 31.44
CA THR A 272 1.96 -19.48 32.87
C THR A 272 2.79 -18.24 33.24
N ASP A 273 2.24 -17.38 34.09
CA ASP A 273 2.94 -16.28 34.73
C ASP A 273 3.48 -16.78 36.09
N THR A 274 4.80 -16.70 36.27
CA THR A 274 5.44 -16.91 37.58
C THR A 274 6.05 -15.61 38.05
N SER A 275 5.39 -15.06 39.06
CA SER A 275 5.89 -14.26 40.18
C SER A 275 6.57 -12.93 39.89
N ALA A 276 5.77 -11.87 40.07
CA ALA A 276 6.21 -10.67 40.77
C ALA A 276 6.19 -10.93 42.29
N THR A 277 7.22 -10.47 43.00
CA THR A 277 7.12 -10.05 44.40
C THR A 277 7.81 -8.70 44.54
N ASP A 278 6.98 -7.70 44.76
CA ASP A 278 7.31 -6.38 45.30
C ASP A 278 7.28 -6.45 46.84
N PRO A 279 8.01 -5.55 47.53
CA PRO A 279 7.35 -4.82 48.60
C PRO A 279 7.71 -3.31 48.63
N THR A 280 6.68 -2.46 48.42
CA THR A 280 6.15 -1.34 49.25
C THR A 280 7.03 -0.58 50.29
N PRO A 281 6.70 0.71 50.64
CA PRO A 281 7.63 1.84 50.52
C PRO A 281 7.86 2.76 51.76
N ASP A 282 8.70 3.80 51.54
CA ASP A 282 8.86 5.15 52.18
C ASP A 282 9.76 5.34 53.43
N PRO A 283 10.26 6.57 53.80
CA PRO A 283 10.48 7.84 53.05
C PRO A 283 11.84 8.59 53.34
N ALA A 284 12.13 9.62 52.51
CA ALA A 284 12.86 10.89 52.74
C ALA A 284 14.32 10.96 53.31
N SER A 285 15.26 11.57 52.56
CA SER A 285 15.94 12.85 52.91
C SER A 285 17.04 13.27 51.91
N THR A 286 17.13 14.59 51.74
CA THR A 286 18.02 15.46 50.94
C THR A 286 19.52 15.40 51.28
N ILE A 287 20.41 15.69 50.31
CA ILE A 287 21.50 16.71 50.31
C ILE A 287 22.36 16.62 49.01
N LEU A 288 22.73 17.78 48.43
CA LEU A 288 23.61 18.02 47.26
C LEU A 288 25.12 18.13 47.68
N PRO A 289 26.08 18.57 46.82
CA PRO A 289 26.84 17.82 45.81
C PRO A 289 28.37 17.84 46.07
N ALA A 290 29.16 16.99 45.39
CA ALA A 290 30.61 17.18 45.30
C ALA A 290 31.26 16.52 44.05
N THR A 291 32.08 17.30 43.35
CA THR A 291 33.14 16.93 42.38
C THR A 291 34.45 17.57 42.85
N PRO A 292 35.65 17.28 42.30
CA PRO A 292 36.24 16.06 41.70
C PRO A 292 37.60 15.71 42.41
N PRO A 293 38.48 14.80 41.89
CA PRO A 293 39.54 15.27 40.97
C PRO A 293 40.06 14.25 39.91
N THR A 294 40.71 14.79 38.87
CA THR A 294 41.58 14.13 37.86
C THR A 294 43.04 14.08 38.36
N PRO A 295 43.89 13.10 37.94
CA PRO A 295 44.96 13.40 36.94
C PRO A 295 45.30 12.20 35.99
N THR A 296 45.38 12.41 34.66
CA THR A 296 46.59 12.49 33.78
C THR A 296 47.00 11.16 33.08
N PRO A 297 47.43 11.15 31.78
CA PRO A 297 47.36 9.97 30.88
C PRO A 297 48.72 9.34 30.51
N THR A 298 48.73 8.09 30.00
CA THR A 298 49.85 7.48 29.24
C THR A 298 49.36 6.23 28.44
N PRO A 299 50.09 5.65 27.46
CA PRO A 299 49.86 5.84 26.02
C PRO A 299 49.52 4.57 25.22
N THR A 300 49.16 4.78 23.95
CA THR A 300 48.87 3.84 22.86
C THR A 300 49.99 2.82 22.55
N PRO A 301 49.66 1.56 22.14
CA PRO A 301 50.55 0.73 21.34
C PRO A 301 50.06 0.51 19.88
N THR A 302 51.02 0.53 18.95
CA THR A 302 50.95 0.21 17.51
C THR A 302 51.39 -1.26 17.28
N PRO A 303 50.96 -1.96 16.19
CA PRO A 303 50.95 -3.42 16.13
C PRO A 303 52.22 -4.05 15.53
N ALA A 304 52.47 -5.32 15.86
CA ALA A 304 53.56 -6.13 15.32
C ALA A 304 53.04 -7.34 14.51
N SER A 305 53.68 -7.58 13.35
CA SER A 305 53.50 -8.67 12.38
C SER A 305 54.20 -10.00 12.80
N PRO A 306 53.91 -11.15 12.15
CA PRO A 306 54.10 -12.49 12.72
C PRO A 306 55.37 -13.24 12.24
N PRO A 307 55.79 -14.32 12.92
CA PRO A 307 56.75 -15.31 12.42
C PRO A 307 56.13 -16.73 12.19
N PRO A 308 56.87 -17.69 11.57
CA PRO A 308 56.35 -18.55 10.49
C PRO A 308 56.12 -20.05 10.81
N SER A 309 55.64 -20.75 9.77
CA SER A 309 55.33 -22.18 9.60
C SER A 309 56.46 -23.18 9.93
N ALA A 310 56.09 -24.35 10.50
CA ALA A 310 56.92 -25.56 10.55
C ALA A 310 56.09 -26.87 10.48
N SER A 311 56.60 -27.82 9.69
CA SER A 311 56.09 -29.18 9.40
C SER A 311 56.38 -30.23 10.52
N PRO A 312 55.80 -31.47 10.47
CA PRO A 312 55.66 -32.38 11.61
C PRO A 312 56.66 -33.57 11.65
N PRO A 313 56.75 -34.33 12.77
CA PRO A 313 57.39 -35.66 12.80
C PRO A 313 56.44 -36.77 13.38
N PRO A 314 56.83 -38.06 13.54
CA PRO A 314 56.47 -39.18 12.65
C PRO A 314 55.69 -40.35 13.31
N THR A 315 55.36 -41.34 12.47
CA THR A 315 54.49 -42.53 12.65
C THR A 315 55.10 -43.74 13.39
N ALA A 316 54.29 -44.53 14.11
CA ALA A 316 54.35 -46.00 14.35
C ALA A 316 53.14 -46.45 15.20
N ALA A 317 52.49 -47.63 15.15
CA ALA A 317 52.51 -48.84 14.32
C ALA A 317 51.17 -49.62 14.52
N THR A 318 50.79 -50.46 13.55
CA THR A 318 49.54 -51.27 13.44
C THR A 318 49.61 -52.62 14.19
N PRO A 319 48.48 -53.34 14.43
CA PRO A 319 48.14 -54.48 13.54
C PRO A 319 46.64 -54.68 13.20
N THR A 320 46.41 -55.30 12.02
CA THR A 320 45.17 -55.67 11.29
C THR A 320 44.82 -57.17 11.49
N PRO A 321 43.78 -57.84 10.87
CA PRO A 321 42.49 -57.48 10.22
C PRO A 321 41.30 -58.44 10.68
N PRO A 322 40.05 -58.49 10.11
CA PRO A 322 39.75 -58.95 8.74
C PRO A 322 38.71 -58.11 7.95
N SER A 323 38.72 -58.33 6.64
CA SER A 323 38.08 -57.57 5.56
C SER A 323 36.57 -57.82 5.35
N ALA A 324 35.85 -56.80 4.85
CA ALA A 324 34.63 -56.92 4.04
C ALA A 324 34.44 -55.61 3.21
N PRO A 325 33.65 -55.61 2.10
CA PRO A 325 34.00 -55.06 0.80
C PRO A 325 33.74 -53.54 0.62
N SER A 326 34.42 -52.96 -0.37
CA SER A 326 34.14 -51.61 -0.87
C SER A 326 32.80 -51.57 -1.64
N PRO A 327 31.98 -50.53 -1.42
CA PRO A 327 31.33 -49.91 -2.58
C PRO A 327 31.20 -48.38 -2.49
N GLY A 328 31.55 -47.72 -3.60
CA GLY A 328 30.81 -46.57 -4.13
C GLY A 328 31.14 -45.20 -3.53
N SER A 329 31.85 -44.39 -4.32
CA SER A 329 31.97 -42.94 -4.15
C SER A 329 30.59 -42.27 -3.94
N VAL A 330 30.38 -41.66 -2.78
CA VAL A 330 29.31 -40.68 -2.58
C VAL A 330 29.79 -39.36 -3.16
N ALA A 331 29.22 -38.95 -4.30
CA ALA A 331 29.43 -37.64 -4.87
C ALA A 331 28.87 -36.56 -3.92
N THR A 332 29.67 -35.55 -3.61
CA THR A 332 29.24 -34.33 -2.93
C THR A 332 28.18 -33.61 -3.77
N ALA A 333 26.98 -33.40 -3.22
CA ALA A 333 25.80 -32.88 -3.90
C ALA A 333 25.77 -31.34 -4.10
N ASP A 334 26.91 -30.74 -4.45
CA ASP A 334 27.04 -29.32 -4.81
C ASP A 334 27.34 -29.12 -6.32
N GLY A 335 26.82 -30.03 -7.16
CA GLY A 335 26.88 -29.91 -8.62
C GLY A 335 25.82 -28.96 -9.21
N PRO A 336 25.96 -28.54 -10.49
CA PRO A 336 24.97 -27.71 -11.19
C PRO A 336 23.66 -28.50 -11.34
N GLY A 337 22.70 -28.23 -10.45
CA GLY A 337 21.39 -28.85 -10.47
C GLY A 337 20.41 -28.12 -11.39
N THR A 338 19.27 -28.77 -11.66
CA THR A 338 18.14 -28.18 -12.38
C THR A 338 17.16 -27.58 -11.36
N VAL A 339 16.84 -26.30 -11.50
CA VAL A 339 15.81 -25.66 -10.67
C VAL A 339 14.43 -26.06 -11.15
N LEU A 340 13.64 -26.69 -10.28
CA LEU A 340 12.25 -27.07 -10.52
C LEU A 340 11.31 -26.38 -9.51
N VAL A 341 10.03 -26.35 -9.84
CA VAL A 341 8.94 -25.87 -8.97
C VAL A 341 7.87 -26.96 -8.81
N PRO A 342 7.07 -26.96 -7.74
CA PRO A 342 5.94 -27.87 -7.60
C PRO A 342 4.91 -27.73 -8.71
N ALA A 343 4.53 -28.86 -9.31
CA ALA A 343 3.46 -28.92 -10.29
C ALA A 343 2.06 -28.73 -9.66
N CYS A 344 1.97 -28.81 -8.33
CA CYS A 344 0.78 -28.50 -7.54
C CYS A 344 1.15 -27.90 -6.17
N GLY A 345 0.16 -27.41 -5.45
CA GLY A 345 0.32 -26.98 -4.06
C GLY A 345 0.53 -28.18 -3.13
N ALA A 346 1.40 -28.01 -2.13
CA ALA A 346 1.69 -28.97 -1.05
C ALA A 346 2.47 -30.24 -1.46
N VAL A 347 3.50 -30.11 -2.30
CA VAL A 347 4.43 -31.21 -2.60
C VAL A 347 5.31 -31.52 -1.39
N ASN A 348 5.33 -32.77 -0.92
CA ASN A 348 6.10 -33.16 0.26
C ASN A 348 7.57 -33.43 -0.09
N LEU A 349 8.50 -32.75 0.59
CA LEU A 349 9.90 -33.13 0.61
C LEU A 349 10.20 -34.03 1.80
N ARG A 350 10.77 -35.18 1.50
CA ARG A 350 10.98 -36.27 2.45
C ARG A 350 12.45 -36.51 2.72
N THR A 351 12.73 -37.13 3.85
CA THR A 351 14.08 -37.57 4.25
C THR A 351 14.57 -38.83 3.51
N GLY A 352 13.71 -39.47 2.72
CA GLY A 352 14.06 -40.67 1.96
C GLY A 352 13.10 -40.92 0.80
N THR A 353 13.41 -41.92 -0.01
CA THR A 353 12.71 -42.27 -1.26
C THR A 353 11.49 -43.19 -1.05
N THR A 354 10.78 -43.01 0.07
CA THR A 354 9.60 -43.79 0.45
C THR A 354 8.44 -42.89 0.83
N THR A 355 7.20 -43.33 0.59
CA THR A 355 6.00 -42.56 0.97
C THR A 355 5.77 -42.51 2.48
N GLY A 356 6.45 -43.37 3.24
CA GLY A 356 6.48 -43.37 4.71
C GLY A 356 7.59 -42.51 5.33
N ALA A 357 8.58 -42.04 4.56
CA ALA A 357 9.68 -41.22 5.08
C ALA A 357 9.17 -39.88 5.62
N SER A 358 9.79 -39.40 6.70
CA SER A 358 9.41 -38.16 7.38
C SER A 358 9.46 -36.97 6.43
N ILE A 359 8.37 -36.19 6.42
CA ILE A 359 8.25 -34.97 5.64
C ILE A 359 8.94 -33.85 6.42
N LYS A 360 9.93 -33.18 5.79
CA LYS A 360 10.65 -32.06 6.39
C LYS A 360 10.07 -30.71 6.00
N VAL A 361 9.55 -30.60 4.79
CA VAL A 361 8.88 -29.39 4.30
C VAL A 361 7.81 -29.78 3.27
N LYS A 362 6.72 -29.00 3.25
CA LYS A 362 5.70 -29.07 2.20
C LYS A 362 5.85 -27.84 1.32
N LEU A 363 6.10 -28.07 0.04
CA LEU A 363 6.30 -27.02 -0.94
C LEU A 363 4.96 -26.50 -1.46
N GLY A 364 4.78 -25.19 -1.48
CA GLY A 364 3.76 -24.53 -2.29
C GLY A 364 4.18 -24.43 -3.75
N TYR A 365 3.27 -24.08 -4.67
CA TYR A 365 3.49 -23.87 -6.12
C TYR A 365 4.73 -23.04 -6.52
N ASN A 366 5.29 -22.34 -5.54
CA ASN A 366 6.15 -21.21 -5.67
C ASN A 366 7.52 -21.42 -5.03
N ASP A 367 7.67 -22.53 -4.30
CA ASP A 367 8.97 -22.92 -3.79
C ASP A 367 9.80 -23.43 -4.96
N THR A 368 11.08 -23.07 -4.96
CA THR A 368 12.04 -23.58 -5.92
C THR A 368 12.88 -24.65 -5.25
N VAL A 369 13.21 -25.69 -5.98
CA VAL A 369 14.13 -26.72 -5.52
C VAL A 369 15.21 -26.94 -6.54
N ASN A 370 16.46 -27.05 -6.07
CA ASN A 370 17.57 -27.42 -6.92
C ASN A 370 17.71 -28.95 -6.93
N VAL A 371 17.38 -29.57 -8.06
CA VAL A 371 17.46 -31.01 -8.26
C VAL A 371 18.82 -31.38 -8.83
N THR A 372 19.57 -32.20 -8.11
CA THR A 372 20.93 -32.63 -8.48
C THR A 372 20.98 -34.00 -9.15
N GLY A 373 19.88 -34.75 -9.09
CA GLY A 373 19.75 -36.05 -9.74
C GLY A 373 18.42 -36.72 -9.47
N THR A 374 18.30 -37.96 -9.96
CA THR A 374 17.12 -38.82 -9.77
C THR A 374 17.61 -40.18 -9.27
N VAL A 375 16.87 -40.76 -8.33
CA VAL A 375 17.14 -42.08 -7.74
C VAL A 375 15.86 -42.91 -7.72
N SER A 376 15.95 -44.20 -8.00
CA SER A 376 14.79 -45.10 -7.87
C SER A 376 14.52 -45.43 -6.40
N GLY A 377 13.25 -45.58 -6.05
CA GLY A 377 12.78 -45.83 -4.70
C GLY A 377 11.41 -46.53 -4.68
N GLN A 378 10.67 -46.37 -3.59
CA GLN A 378 9.33 -46.97 -3.48
C GLN A 378 8.40 -46.37 -4.53
N SER A 379 7.53 -47.21 -5.10
CA SER A 379 6.46 -46.77 -5.97
C SER A 379 5.55 -45.75 -5.28
N TRP A 380 5.21 -44.70 -6.00
CA TRP A 380 4.34 -43.63 -5.56
C TRP A 380 3.26 -43.36 -6.61
N SER A 381 2.15 -42.79 -6.15
CA SER A 381 1.08 -42.27 -7.00
C SER A 381 0.65 -40.91 -6.46
N ALA A 382 0.49 -39.93 -7.35
CA ALA A 382 0.06 -38.58 -7.02
C ALA A 382 -0.96 -38.08 -8.05
N SER A 383 -1.97 -37.34 -7.59
CA SER A 383 -2.98 -36.73 -8.46
C SER A 383 -2.59 -35.31 -8.93
N CYS A 384 -1.30 -35.08 -9.14
CA CYS A 384 -0.72 -33.76 -9.33
C CYS A 384 0.39 -33.80 -10.38
N PRO A 385 0.34 -33.00 -11.47
CA PRO A 385 -0.78 -32.15 -11.93
C PRO A 385 -1.92 -32.94 -12.59
N THR A 386 -1.64 -34.16 -13.06
CA THR A 386 -2.58 -35.20 -13.48
C THR A 386 -2.23 -36.50 -12.75
N PRO A 387 -3.13 -37.51 -12.67
CA PRO A 387 -2.82 -38.80 -12.05
C PRO A 387 -1.55 -39.40 -12.65
N THR A 388 -0.48 -39.40 -11.85
CA THR A 388 0.86 -39.83 -12.25
C THR A 388 1.37 -40.81 -11.20
N ALA A 389 2.00 -41.89 -11.64
CA ALA A 389 2.63 -42.86 -10.78
C ALA A 389 4.01 -43.22 -11.32
N GLY A 390 4.91 -43.61 -10.43
CA GLY A 390 6.27 -43.95 -10.78
C GLY A 390 7.04 -44.49 -9.59
N SER A 391 8.31 -44.80 -9.80
CA SER A 391 9.24 -45.28 -8.76
C SER A 391 10.45 -44.36 -8.59
N ASP A 392 10.56 -43.30 -9.38
CA ASP A 392 11.72 -42.40 -9.36
C ASP A 392 11.49 -41.17 -8.46
N TRP A 393 12.56 -40.75 -7.80
CA TRP A 393 12.57 -39.67 -6.82
C TRP A 393 13.70 -38.69 -7.14
N TYR A 394 13.39 -37.40 -7.15
CA TYR A 394 14.39 -36.34 -7.29
C TYR A 394 15.21 -36.17 -6.01
N VAL A 395 16.51 -35.91 -6.18
CA VAL A 395 17.45 -35.57 -5.10
C VAL A 395 17.58 -34.04 -5.04
N ILE A 396 17.19 -33.45 -3.92
CA ILE A 396 17.11 -32.00 -3.74
C ILE A 396 18.24 -31.53 -2.83
N SER A 397 19.09 -30.64 -3.33
CA SER A 397 20.20 -30.04 -2.57
C SER A 397 19.90 -28.65 -2.02
N GLN A 398 18.94 -27.93 -2.62
CA GLN A 398 18.51 -26.61 -2.14
C GLN A 398 17.00 -26.44 -2.20
N VAL A 399 16.44 -25.67 -1.26
CA VAL A 399 15.06 -25.19 -1.27
C VAL A 399 15.10 -23.66 -1.18
N ASN A 400 14.45 -22.97 -2.12
CA ASN A 400 14.44 -21.50 -2.21
C ASN A 400 15.84 -20.86 -2.19
N GLY A 401 16.79 -21.51 -2.88
CA GLY A 401 18.19 -21.05 -2.96
C GLY A 401 19.02 -21.27 -1.69
N GLN A 402 18.47 -21.94 -0.67
CA GLN A 402 19.18 -22.29 0.56
C GLN A 402 19.54 -23.77 0.58
N SER A 403 20.74 -24.11 1.06
CA SER A 403 21.19 -25.49 1.19
C SER A 403 20.29 -26.29 2.13
N VAL A 404 19.90 -27.49 1.69
CA VAL A 404 19.11 -28.43 2.49
C VAL A 404 19.86 -28.84 3.76
N LEU A 405 21.19 -28.94 3.70
CA LEU A 405 22.02 -29.25 4.86
C LEU A 405 21.91 -28.17 5.94
N THR A 406 22.07 -26.91 5.54
CA THR A 406 21.96 -25.75 6.44
C THR A 406 20.55 -25.60 7.00
N GLN A 407 19.53 -25.84 6.16
CA GLN A 407 18.15 -25.54 6.52
C GLN A 407 17.46 -26.66 7.31
N TYR A 408 17.76 -27.93 7.01
CA TYR A 408 17.02 -29.08 7.55
C TYR A 408 17.90 -30.12 8.24
N GLY A 409 19.23 -29.91 8.28
CA GLY A 409 20.19 -30.80 8.95
C GLY A 409 20.35 -32.16 8.29
N VAL A 410 19.96 -32.29 7.02
CA VAL A 410 20.07 -33.54 6.23
C VAL A 410 20.81 -33.27 4.93
N ALA A 411 21.54 -34.26 4.40
CA ALA A 411 22.36 -34.07 3.21
C ALA A 411 21.55 -33.78 1.93
N ALA A 412 20.35 -34.35 1.84
CA ALA A 412 19.40 -34.12 0.75
C ALA A 412 17.97 -34.38 1.20
N LEU A 413 17.01 -33.87 0.43
CA LEU A 413 15.60 -34.24 0.51
C LEU A 413 15.12 -34.86 -0.80
N TYR A 414 13.99 -35.55 -0.75
CA TYR A 414 13.46 -36.31 -1.88
C TYR A 414 12.02 -35.94 -2.19
N ALA A 415 11.70 -35.81 -3.48
CA ALA A 415 10.35 -35.64 -4.01
C ALA A 415 10.08 -36.66 -5.12
N ALA A 416 8.82 -37.07 -5.30
CA ALA A 416 8.44 -37.90 -6.45
C ALA A 416 8.76 -37.18 -7.78
N SER A 417 9.29 -37.89 -8.77
CA SER A 417 9.79 -37.25 -10.00
C SER A 417 8.72 -36.63 -10.91
N GLY A 418 7.44 -36.98 -10.71
CA GLY A 418 6.32 -36.43 -11.49
C GLY A 418 5.55 -35.28 -10.84
N VAL A 419 5.90 -34.86 -9.62
CA VAL A 419 5.19 -33.79 -8.90
C VAL A 419 5.91 -32.44 -8.94
N LEU A 420 7.07 -32.38 -9.59
CA LEU A 420 7.81 -31.15 -9.87
C LEU A 420 7.85 -30.92 -11.37
N THR A 421 7.80 -29.66 -11.79
CA THR A 421 7.90 -29.22 -13.17
C THR A 421 9.01 -28.18 -13.29
N GLN A 422 9.53 -28.00 -14.51
CA GLN A 422 10.31 -26.80 -14.80
C GLN A 422 9.45 -25.56 -14.48
N PRO A 423 10.05 -24.49 -13.92
CA PRO A 423 9.35 -23.22 -13.84
C PRO A 423 8.81 -22.90 -15.22
N THR A 424 7.51 -22.65 -15.34
CA THR A 424 6.96 -22.06 -16.56
C THR A 424 7.57 -20.67 -16.65
N SER A 425 8.72 -20.57 -17.30
CA SER A 425 9.17 -19.32 -17.89
C SER A 425 7.99 -18.77 -18.67
N ALA A 426 7.61 -17.52 -18.43
CA ALA A 426 6.80 -16.80 -19.41
C ALA A 426 7.44 -17.07 -20.78
N SER A 427 6.63 -17.64 -21.68
CA SER A 427 7.04 -18.16 -22.99
C SER A 427 8.16 -17.30 -23.57
N SER A 428 9.37 -17.85 -23.69
CA SER A 428 10.45 -17.19 -24.40
C SER A 428 10.14 -17.26 -25.88
N THR A 429 9.34 -16.32 -26.39
CA THR A 429 9.42 -15.99 -27.80
C THR A 429 10.87 -15.55 -28.04
N GLY A 430 11.47 -16.05 -29.12
CA GLY A 430 12.84 -15.71 -29.47
C GLY A 430 12.99 -14.23 -29.84
N VAL A 431 13.94 -13.93 -30.72
CA VAL A 431 13.89 -12.66 -31.44
C VAL A 431 12.50 -12.53 -32.08
N THR A 432 11.73 -11.55 -31.63
CA THR A 432 10.37 -11.33 -32.11
C THR A 432 10.43 -10.26 -33.18
N ALA A 433 10.19 -10.67 -34.42
CA ALA A 433 10.02 -9.75 -35.53
C ALA A 433 8.81 -8.85 -35.24
N LEU A 434 8.98 -7.55 -35.41
CA LEU A 434 7.89 -6.60 -35.27
C LEU A 434 7.01 -6.70 -36.51
N GLY A 435 5.73 -7.04 -36.28
CA GLY A 435 4.72 -7.04 -37.34
C GLY A 435 4.32 -5.63 -37.79
N THR A 436 3.23 -5.55 -38.55
CA THR A 436 2.65 -4.26 -38.99
C THR A 436 2.22 -3.38 -37.81
N SER A 437 1.87 -4.00 -36.69
CA SER A 437 1.52 -3.33 -35.44
C SER A 437 1.95 -4.17 -34.23
N THR A 438 2.45 -3.52 -33.18
CA THR A 438 2.96 -4.13 -31.96
C THR A 438 2.24 -3.55 -30.74
N VAL A 439 1.74 -4.43 -29.88
CA VAL A 439 1.17 -4.08 -28.57
C VAL A 439 2.08 -4.64 -27.50
N PHE A 440 2.42 -3.84 -26.49
CA PHE A 440 3.09 -4.35 -25.31
C PHE A 440 2.06 -4.70 -24.24
N TYR A 441 2.17 -5.90 -23.71
CA TYR A 441 1.41 -6.38 -22.56
C TYR A 441 2.33 -6.42 -21.36
N GLY A 442 1.82 -6.13 -20.18
CA GLY A 442 2.61 -6.24 -18.96
C GLY A 442 1.78 -6.49 -17.72
N ARG A 443 2.51 -6.78 -16.64
CA ARG A 443 1.94 -7.05 -15.32
C ARG A 443 2.68 -6.25 -14.25
N GLY A 444 1.95 -5.86 -13.22
CA GLY A 444 2.48 -5.09 -12.12
C GLY A 444 2.90 -3.65 -12.47
N TYR A 445 3.40 -2.95 -11.46
CA TYR A 445 3.86 -1.57 -11.54
C TYR A 445 5.01 -1.36 -10.54
N GLY A 446 6.17 -0.99 -11.07
CA GLY A 446 7.38 -0.71 -10.30
C GLY A 446 8.46 -1.75 -10.56
N HIS A 447 9.52 -1.70 -9.76
CA HIS A 447 10.76 -2.45 -9.98
C HIS A 447 10.68 -3.93 -9.58
N GLY A 448 9.76 -4.30 -8.68
CA GLY A 448 9.48 -5.70 -8.33
C GLY A 448 10.32 -6.28 -7.19
N VAL A 449 11.15 -5.48 -6.51
CA VAL A 449 12.06 -5.96 -5.45
C VAL A 449 11.48 -5.63 -4.08
N GLY A 450 11.42 -6.61 -3.18
CA GLY A 450 10.88 -6.44 -1.83
C GLY A 450 9.35 -6.32 -1.81
N LEU A 451 8.81 -5.52 -0.87
CA LEU A 451 7.38 -5.52 -0.56
C LEU A 451 6.52 -4.98 -1.71
N SER A 452 5.59 -5.80 -2.19
CA SER A 452 4.52 -5.30 -3.07
C SER A 452 3.42 -4.68 -2.23
N GLN A 453 3.10 -3.41 -2.45
CA GLN A 453 2.05 -2.72 -1.69
C GLN A 453 0.67 -3.37 -1.91
N TYR A 454 0.29 -3.62 -3.17
CA TYR A 454 -0.96 -4.32 -3.47
C TYR A 454 -0.95 -5.79 -3.04
N GLY A 455 0.21 -6.45 -3.08
CA GLY A 455 0.37 -7.80 -2.55
C GLY A 455 0.19 -7.85 -1.03
N ALA A 456 0.82 -6.92 -0.29
CA ALA A 456 0.64 -6.76 1.15
C ALA A 456 -0.83 -6.50 1.51
N ARG A 457 -1.54 -5.68 0.72
CA ARG A 457 -3.00 -5.50 0.85
C ARG A 457 -3.75 -6.82 0.68
N GLY A 458 -3.47 -7.58 -0.38
CA GLY A 458 -4.11 -8.87 -0.64
C GLY A 458 -3.83 -9.89 0.46
N ARG A 459 -2.60 -9.96 0.94
CA ARG A 459 -2.20 -10.84 2.05
C ARG A 459 -2.89 -10.47 3.36
N ALA A 460 -2.99 -9.19 3.67
CA ALA A 460 -3.72 -8.70 4.84
C ALA A 460 -5.23 -9.01 4.72
N LEU A 461 -5.82 -8.90 3.52
CA LEU A 461 -7.21 -9.32 3.26
C LEU A 461 -7.39 -10.84 3.41
N ALA A 462 -6.35 -11.61 3.14
CA ALA A 462 -6.31 -13.05 3.39
C ALA A 462 -6.00 -13.42 4.87
N GLY A 463 -5.93 -12.42 5.76
CA GLY A 463 -5.75 -12.63 7.21
C GLY A 463 -4.30 -12.78 7.67
N GLN A 464 -3.31 -12.52 6.82
CA GLN A 464 -1.90 -12.53 7.23
C GLN A 464 -1.57 -11.31 8.11
N THR A 465 -0.77 -11.53 9.16
CA THR A 465 -0.26 -10.46 10.02
C THR A 465 0.86 -9.68 9.34
N ALA A 466 1.16 -8.47 9.81
CA ALA A 466 2.26 -7.67 9.31
C ALA A 466 3.60 -8.40 9.37
N ALA A 467 3.85 -9.17 10.43
CA ALA A 467 5.06 -9.99 10.55
C ALA A 467 5.14 -11.08 9.46
N ALA A 468 4.02 -11.75 9.15
CA ALA A 468 3.97 -12.74 8.07
C ALA A 468 4.16 -12.08 6.68
N ILE A 469 3.58 -10.89 6.48
CA ILE A 469 3.74 -10.10 5.26
C ILE A 469 5.21 -9.69 5.08
N LEU A 470 5.86 -9.17 6.12
CA LEU A 470 7.28 -8.80 6.06
C LEU A 470 8.17 -10.01 5.82
N ALA A 471 7.92 -11.14 6.50
CA ALA A 471 8.69 -12.37 6.34
C ALA A 471 8.58 -12.95 4.91
N GLN A 472 7.45 -12.75 4.22
CA GLN A 472 7.33 -13.11 2.81
C GLN A 472 8.28 -12.28 1.93
N TYR A 473 8.27 -10.95 2.10
CA TYR A 473 8.97 -10.06 1.18
C TYR A 473 10.45 -9.84 1.53
N TYR A 474 10.82 -10.15 2.77
CA TYR A 474 12.17 -9.99 3.31
C TYR A 474 12.60 -11.28 4.03
N ALA A 475 12.75 -12.37 3.27
CA ALA A 475 13.05 -13.68 3.83
C ALA A 475 14.35 -13.68 4.67
N GLY A 476 14.33 -14.37 5.82
CA GLY A 476 15.48 -14.45 6.73
C GLY A 476 15.76 -13.17 7.54
N THR A 477 14.82 -12.21 7.57
CA THR A 477 14.91 -11.02 8.41
C THR A 477 14.12 -11.15 9.70
N THR A 478 14.39 -10.27 10.66
CA THR A 478 13.65 -10.13 11.92
C THR A 478 13.15 -8.70 12.09
N ILE A 479 12.22 -8.48 13.02
CA ILE A 479 11.82 -7.12 13.43
C ILE A 479 12.70 -6.72 14.61
N GLY A 480 13.40 -5.59 14.47
CA GLY A 480 14.16 -4.95 15.54
C GLY A 480 13.69 -3.51 15.75
N THR A 481 14.49 -2.74 16.48
CA THR A 481 14.16 -1.34 16.82
C THR A 481 15.33 -0.40 16.64
N ILE A 482 15.04 0.83 16.22
CA ILE A 482 15.94 2.00 16.26
C ILE A 482 15.38 3.07 17.20
N SER A 483 16.19 4.06 17.56
CA SER A 483 15.71 5.22 18.30
C SER A 483 14.67 6.00 17.50
N THR A 484 13.58 6.40 18.13
CA THR A 484 12.56 7.29 17.53
C THR A 484 13.09 8.70 17.27
N ASP A 485 14.18 9.07 17.96
CA ASP A 485 14.85 10.37 17.81
C ASP A 485 15.88 10.37 16.67
N THR A 486 16.01 9.25 15.94
CA THR A 486 16.85 9.18 14.75
C THR A 486 16.42 10.26 13.77
N LEU A 487 17.32 11.20 13.49
CA LEU A 487 17.07 12.27 12.54
C LEU A 487 17.28 11.77 11.11
N ILE A 488 16.41 12.22 10.21
CA ILE A 488 16.55 12.04 8.78
C ILE A 488 16.60 13.41 8.10
N ARG A 489 17.40 13.51 7.04
CA ARG A 489 17.59 14.71 6.23
C ARG A 489 17.06 14.47 4.83
N VAL A 490 16.01 15.19 4.46
CA VAL A 490 15.30 15.02 3.19
C VAL A 490 15.59 16.20 2.28
N LEU A 491 16.14 15.97 1.09
CA LEU A 491 16.34 17.03 0.11
C LEU A 491 14.99 17.44 -0.50
N LEU A 492 14.60 18.72 -0.32
CA LEU A 492 13.33 19.27 -0.77
C LEU A 492 13.45 20.15 -2.02
N LEU A 493 14.53 20.91 -2.12
CA LEU A 493 14.91 21.69 -3.29
C LEU A 493 16.37 21.41 -3.59
N ASP A 494 16.66 21.12 -4.85
CA ASP A 494 17.96 20.76 -5.37
C ASP A 494 18.38 21.85 -6.37
N ASN A 495 19.53 22.48 -6.13
CA ASN A 495 20.11 23.52 -6.97
C ASN A 495 19.14 24.68 -7.31
N PHE A 496 18.30 25.10 -6.34
CA PHE A 496 17.37 26.21 -6.53
C PHE A 496 18.13 27.51 -6.78
N THR A 497 17.82 28.21 -7.88
CA THR A 497 18.50 29.47 -8.26
C THR A 497 17.57 30.64 -8.00
N PRO A 498 17.68 31.33 -6.84
CA PRO A 498 16.82 32.48 -6.53
C PRO A 498 17.18 33.70 -7.38
N SER A 499 16.22 34.61 -7.51
CA SER A 499 16.44 35.95 -8.07
C SER A 499 15.87 37.01 -7.14
N ALA A 500 16.17 38.29 -7.39
CA ALA A 500 15.54 39.39 -6.64
C ALA A 500 14.01 39.40 -6.77
N ALA A 501 13.48 38.97 -7.93
CA ALA A 501 12.03 38.88 -8.17
C ALA A 501 11.39 37.60 -7.59
N ALA A 502 12.19 36.54 -7.43
CA ALA A 502 11.75 35.26 -6.90
C ALA A 502 12.79 34.70 -5.91
N PRO A 503 12.90 35.30 -4.71
CA PRO A 503 13.81 34.80 -3.69
C PRO A 503 13.34 33.47 -3.13
N LEU A 504 14.24 32.74 -2.46
CA LEU A 504 13.81 31.62 -1.62
C LEU A 504 12.91 32.19 -0.52
N THR A 505 11.70 31.65 -0.40
CA THR A 505 10.68 32.16 0.52
C THR A 505 10.24 31.07 1.48
N ILE A 506 10.34 31.35 2.78
CA ILE A 506 9.97 30.44 3.87
C ILE A 506 9.07 31.18 4.86
N TYR A 507 8.09 30.49 5.44
CA TYR A 507 7.27 30.99 6.53
C TYR A 507 7.28 30.04 7.72
N GLY A 508 7.33 30.56 8.94
CA GLY A 508 6.90 29.77 10.10
C GLY A 508 5.39 29.83 10.25
N ARG A 509 4.74 28.70 10.46
CA ARG A 509 3.27 28.55 10.51
C ARG A 509 2.82 28.00 11.84
N GLY A 510 1.79 28.62 12.41
CA GLY A 510 1.12 28.13 13.63
C GLY A 510 1.86 28.39 14.95
N GLY A 511 3.12 28.83 14.93
CA GLY A 511 3.87 29.15 16.14
C GLY A 511 5.22 29.84 15.86
N PRO A 512 5.98 30.14 16.92
CA PRO A 512 7.25 30.86 16.82
C PRO A 512 8.38 30.00 16.25
N TRP A 513 9.34 30.65 15.60
CA TRP A 513 10.48 30.03 14.96
C TRP A 513 11.69 30.97 14.96
N THR A 514 12.87 30.45 14.66
CA THR A 514 14.11 31.23 14.61
C THR A 514 15.03 30.78 13.47
N ILE A 515 16.13 31.50 13.28
CA ILE A 515 17.22 31.13 12.37
C ILE A 515 18.45 30.86 13.23
N THR A 516 19.16 29.76 12.96
CA THR A 516 20.38 29.42 13.70
C THR A 516 21.40 30.57 13.61
N GLY A 517 21.94 30.99 14.77
CA GLY A 517 22.86 32.12 14.86
C GLY A 517 22.18 33.50 14.91
N VAL A 518 20.87 33.56 14.73
CA VAL A 518 20.06 34.78 14.91
C VAL A 518 19.34 34.68 16.24
N ASN A 519 19.74 35.47 17.24
CA ASN A 519 19.12 35.50 18.57
C ASN A 519 17.79 36.30 18.56
N VAL A 520 16.89 35.95 17.64
CA VAL A 520 15.56 36.56 17.51
C VAL A 520 14.54 35.45 17.37
N GLU A 521 13.49 35.52 18.18
CA GLU A 521 12.27 34.73 18.00
C GLU A 521 11.35 35.46 17.03
N PHE A 522 11.08 34.82 15.89
CA PHE A 522 10.14 35.34 14.90
C PHE A 522 8.74 34.80 15.18
N PRO A 523 7.71 35.66 15.08
CA PRO A 523 6.34 35.24 15.29
C PRO A 523 5.86 34.31 14.16
N ALA A 524 4.76 33.61 14.43
CA ALA A 524 4.03 32.89 13.39
C ALA A 524 3.70 33.81 12.21
N GLU A 525 3.66 33.22 11.02
CA GLU A 525 3.37 33.87 9.74
C GLU A 525 4.42 34.89 9.26
N ALA A 526 5.51 35.10 10.02
CA ALA A 526 6.66 35.85 9.53
C ALA A 526 7.30 35.16 8.31
N LYS A 527 7.75 35.98 7.35
CA LYS A 527 8.29 35.56 6.06
C LYS A 527 9.80 35.77 6.02
N LEU A 528 10.56 34.70 5.88
CA LEU A 528 11.95 34.76 5.46
C LEU A 528 12.05 34.84 3.93
N SER A 529 12.85 35.77 3.44
CA SER A 529 13.32 35.85 2.05
C SER A 529 14.84 35.78 2.02
N VAL A 530 15.39 34.82 1.28
CA VAL A 530 16.84 34.71 1.02
C VAL A 530 17.11 35.19 -0.40
N LEU A 531 17.84 36.29 -0.50
CA LEU A 531 18.11 37.00 -1.76
C LEU A 531 19.54 36.74 -2.23
N PRO A 532 19.75 36.51 -3.54
CA PRO A 532 21.08 36.40 -4.11
C PRO A 532 21.83 37.73 -4.03
N PRO A 533 23.17 37.71 -4.09
CA PRO A 533 23.99 38.91 -4.10
C PRO A 533 23.63 39.81 -5.29
N THR A 534 23.61 41.13 -5.05
CA THR A 534 23.65 42.15 -6.10
C THR A 534 25.08 42.68 -6.26
N ALA A 535 25.36 43.48 -7.30
CA ALA A 535 26.71 44.04 -7.50
C ALA A 535 27.20 44.76 -6.23
N GLY A 536 28.27 44.21 -5.62
CA GLY A 536 28.87 44.74 -4.40
C GLY A 536 28.23 44.28 -3.07
N THR A 537 27.23 43.39 -3.07
CA THR A 537 26.62 42.84 -1.84
C THR A 537 26.78 41.31 -1.77
N GLY A 538 26.74 40.76 -0.55
CA GLY A 538 26.65 39.31 -0.33
C GLY A 538 25.21 38.81 -0.32
N TRP A 539 25.03 37.51 -0.12
CA TRP A 539 23.71 36.92 0.15
C TRP A 539 23.04 37.59 1.35
N ARG A 540 21.73 37.85 1.26
CA ARG A 540 20.97 38.51 2.35
C ARG A 540 19.77 37.67 2.78
N ALA A 541 19.50 37.65 4.07
CA ALA A 541 18.29 37.09 4.67
C ALA A 541 17.47 38.23 5.29
N ILE A 542 16.22 38.37 4.85
CA ILE A 542 15.28 39.35 5.36
C ILE A 542 14.09 38.61 5.95
N VAL A 543 13.76 38.89 7.20
CA VAL A 543 12.53 38.40 7.84
C VAL A 543 11.56 39.56 8.00
N LEU A 544 10.36 39.41 7.44
CA LEU A 544 9.27 40.38 7.54
C LEU A 544 8.12 39.82 8.40
N SER A 545 7.53 40.66 9.23
CA SER A 545 6.24 40.39 9.89
C SER A 545 5.09 40.37 8.87
N THR A 546 3.92 39.85 9.25
CA THR A 546 2.73 39.83 8.37
C THR A 546 2.29 41.22 7.88
N PRO A 547 2.36 42.30 8.70
CA PRO A 547 2.13 43.67 8.23
C PRO A 547 3.24 44.22 7.32
N GLY A 548 4.34 43.49 7.09
CA GLY A 548 5.47 43.89 6.26
C GLY A 548 6.60 44.61 7.00
N GLY A 549 6.51 44.77 8.33
CA GLY A 549 7.59 45.34 9.14
C GLY A 549 8.82 44.43 9.19
N VAL A 550 10.01 45.00 9.03
CA VAL A 550 11.29 44.26 9.06
C VAL A 550 11.59 43.79 10.49
N LEU A 551 11.73 42.49 10.67
CA LEU A 551 12.10 41.85 11.94
C LEU A 551 13.58 41.47 11.99
N PHE A 552 14.16 41.16 10.82
CA PHE A 552 15.58 40.90 10.66
C PHE A 552 16.00 41.27 9.25
N ASP A 553 17.17 41.88 9.12
CA ASP A 553 17.84 42.11 7.86
C ASP A 553 19.34 41.96 8.06
N GLY A 554 19.92 40.91 7.49
CA GLY A 554 21.32 40.58 7.71
C GLY A 554 21.92 39.71 6.61
N PRO A 555 23.23 39.43 6.68
CA PRO A 555 23.88 38.50 5.76
C PRO A 555 23.27 37.10 5.94
N ALA A 556 23.06 36.40 4.84
CA ALA A 556 22.76 34.96 4.86
C ALA A 556 24.10 34.21 4.78
N THR A 557 24.50 33.57 5.88
CA THR A 557 25.67 32.69 5.90
C THR A 557 25.41 31.46 5.02
N GLY A 558 26.47 30.86 4.47
CA GLY A 558 26.32 29.79 3.47
C GLY A 558 25.56 28.55 3.96
N ASP A 559 25.44 28.34 5.27
CA ASP A 559 24.71 27.23 5.88
C ASP A 559 24.02 27.72 7.16
N PHE A 560 22.69 27.59 7.23
CA PHE A 560 21.91 27.91 8.43
C PHE A 560 20.61 27.08 8.46
N GLN A 561 19.98 26.99 9.63
CA GLN A 561 18.69 26.34 9.76
C GLN A 561 17.60 27.31 10.19
N VAL A 562 16.42 27.13 9.61
CA VAL A 562 15.15 27.67 10.06
C VAL A 562 14.54 26.66 11.04
N VAL A 563 14.41 27.04 12.31
CA VAL A 563 14.11 26.13 13.41
C VAL A 563 12.78 26.49 14.07
N PRO A 564 11.80 25.57 14.13
CA PRO A 564 10.59 25.79 14.92
C PRO A 564 10.92 25.81 16.42
N LEU A 565 10.30 26.71 17.20
CA LEU A 565 10.50 26.81 18.65
C LEU A 565 9.38 26.15 19.48
N ALA A 566 8.36 25.62 18.80
CA ALA A 566 7.28 24.85 19.41
C ALA A 566 6.88 23.68 18.51
N ASP A 567 6.44 22.56 19.09
CA ASP A 567 6.05 21.33 18.35
C ASP A 567 4.84 21.53 17.42
N THR A 568 4.04 22.57 17.68
CA THR A 568 2.92 22.99 16.84
C THR A 568 3.36 23.80 15.63
N THR A 569 4.60 24.31 15.63
CA THR A 569 5.13 25.14 14.55
C THR A 569 5.55 24.26 13.38
N THR A 570 5.07 24.60 12.20
CA THR A 570 5.47 23.98 10.94
C THR A 570 6.16 25.01 10.06
N ILE A 571 7.06 24.57 9.20
CA ILE A 571 7.81 25.46 8.30
C ILE A 571 7.28 25.28 6.88
N GLN A 572 6.77 26.36 6.28
CA GLN A 572 6.32 26.35 4.89
C GLN A 572 7.42 26.83 3.95
N LEU A 573 7.86 25.96 3.05
CA LEU A 573 8.77 26.26 1.95
C LEU A 573 7.97 26.72 0.72
N PHE A 574 7.61 28.00 0.68
CA PHE A 574 6.75 28.56 -0.37
C PHE A 574 7.35 28.48 -1.77
N SER A 575 8.67 28.38 -1.89
CA SER A 575 9.36 28.18 -3.18
C SER A 575 9.18 26.76 -3.77
N LYS A 576 8.53 25.85 -3.04
CA LYS A 576 8.14 24.51 -3.51
C LYS A 576 6.65 24.49 -3.89
N PRO A 577 6.18 23.61 -4.81
CA PRO A 577 4.77 23.54 -5.15
C PRO A 577 3.87 23.40 -3.93
N ALA A 578 2.77 24.17 -3.90
CA ALA A 578 1.91 24.33 -2.73
C ALA A 578 1.28 23.03 -2.20
N THR A 579 1.31 21.94 -2.95
CA THR A 579 0.82 20.62 -2.50
C THR A 579 1.78 19.93 -1.54
N ASN A 580 3.07 20.29 -1.55
CA ASN A 580 4.16 19.62 -0.82
C ASN A 580 5.08 20.64 -0.16
N ASP A 581 4.54 21.71 0.43
CA ASP A 581 5.33 22.85 0.89
C ASP A 581 5.36 23.04 2.42
N LEU A 582 4.68 22.21 3.21
CA LEU A 582 4.57 22.40 4.66
C LEU A 582 5.22 21.23 5.42
N PHE A 583 6.16 21.54 6.32
CA PHE A 583 7.05 20.55 6.93
C PHE A 583 7.12 20.66 8.46
N ARG A 584 7.41 19.52 9.11
CA ARG A 584 7.81 19.46 10.53
C ARG A 584 9.32 19.53 10.63
N GLY A 585 9.83 19.81 11.83
CA GLY A 585 11.27 19.92 12.06
C GLY A 585 11.85 21.18 11.43
N SER A 586 13.18 21.22 11.29
CA SER A 586 13.90 22.36 10.74
C SER A 586 14.09 22.25 9.24
N LEU A 587 14.31 23.40 8.59
CA LEU A 587 14.81 23.46 7.22
C LEU A 587 16.24 24.00 7.26
N ARG A 588 17.22 23.20 6.83
CA ARG A 588 18.57 23.65 6.53
C ARG A 588 18.59 24.27 5.14
N VAL A 589 19.14 25.47 5.05
CA VAL A 589 19.37 26.22 3.82
C VAL A 589 20.87 26.21 3.55
N LEU A 590 21.28 25.54 2.48
CA LEU A 590 22.67 25.42 2.08
C LEU A 590 22.90 26.18 0.77
N ILE A 591 23.61 27.29 0.84
CA ILE A 591 23.93 28.16 -0.29
C ILE A 591 25.27 27.70 -0.89
N THR A 592 25.25 27.30 -2.16
CA THR A 592 26.44 26.84 -2.90
C THR A 592 26.61 27.69 -4.16
N GLY A 593 27.52 28.66 -4.10
CA GLY A 593 27.73 29.59 -5.22
C GLY A 593 26.48 30.44 -5.51
N ALA A 594 25.81 30.14 -6.62
CA ALA A 594 24.59 30.83 -7.05
C ALA A 594 23.29 30.05 -6.76
N SER A 595 23.40 28.81 -6.27
CA SER A 595 22.26 27.93 -5.99
C SER A 595 22.07 27.68 -4.50
N ILE A 596 20.88 27.20 -4.16
CA ILE A 596 20.49 26.82 -2.81
C ILE A 596 19.92 25.40 -2.82
N ASP A 597 20.41 24.57 -1.91
CA ASP A 597 19.72 23.34 -1.51
C ASP A 597 18.91 23.60 -0.24
N VAL A 598 17.70 23.05 -0.19
CA VAL A 598 16.86 23.09 1.02
C VAL A 598 16.62 21.67 1.50
N ILE A 599 17.04 21.40 2.73
CA ILE A 599 17.01 20.08 3.35
C ILE A 599 16.13 20.13 4.59
N ASN A 600 15.12 19.26 4.67
CA ASN A 600 14.30 19.12 5.88
C ASN A 600 14.94 18.13 6.85
N ILE A 601 15.15 18.56 8.09
CA ILE A 601 15.73 17.76 9.17
C ILE A 601 14.66 17.54 10.24
N LEU A 602 14.33 16.28 10.48
CA LEU A 602 13.25 15.90 11.41
C LEU A 602 13.45 14.48 11.96
N PRO A 603 12.83 14.15 13.12
CA PRO A 603 12.78 12.78 13.61
C PRO A 603 12.10 11.84 12.60
N ILE A 604 12.60 10.62 12.47
CA ILE A 604 12.12 9.64 11.49
C ILE A 604 10.62 9.32 11.65
N GLU A 605 10.10 9.35 12.88
CA GLU A 605 8.67 9.16 13.14
C GLU A 605 7.83 10.30 12.53
N SER A 606 8.30 11.54 12.60
CA SER A 606 7.62 12.69 11.98
C SER A 606 7.70 12.63 10.45
N TYR A 607 8.81 12.15 9.90
CA TYR A 607 8.96 11.90 8.47
C TYR A 607 7.94 10.87 7.96
N LEU A 608 7.76 9.76 8.68
CA LEU A 608 6.84 8.68 8.29
C LEU A 608 5.37 9.11 8.26
N ARG A 609 4.98 10.13 9.03
CA ARG A 609 3.62 10.70 8.95
C ARG A 609 3.32 11.34 7.59
N GLY A 610 4.34 11.83 6.90
CA GLY A 610 4.24 12.31 5.52
C GLY A 610 4.38 11.21 4.46
N VAL A 611 5.14 10.14 4.75
CA VAL A 611 5.41 9.04 3.80
C VAL A 611 4.30 8.00 3.76
N VAL A 612 3.92 7.44 4.91
CA VAL A 612 2.98 6.30 4.98
C VAL A 612 1.66 6.57 4.24
N PRO A 613 0.95 7.70 4.46
CA PRO A 613 -0.28 8.00 3.72
C PRO A 613 -0.06 8.46 2.27
N ALA A 614 1.19 8.78 1.89
CA ALA A 614 1.55 9.07 0.51
C ALA A 614 1.76 7.78 -0.31
N GLU A 615 2.39 6.79 0.31
CA GLU A 615 2.66 5.47 -0.28
C GLU A 615 1.42 4.56 -0.22
N MET A 616 0.83 4.39 0.97
CA MET A 616 -0.25 3.42 1.18
C MET A 616 -1.56 4.09 1.65
N PRO A 617 -2.69 3.91 0.95
CA PRO A 617 -3.96 4.51 1.34
C PRO A 617 -4.40 4.11 2.76
N THR A 618 -4.89 5.08 3.53
CA THR A 618 -5.35 4.86 4.91
C THR A 618 -6.58 3.94 5.01
N SER A 619 -7.32 3.76 3.91
CA SER A 619 -8.44 2.83 3.80
C SER A 619 -8.03 1.36 3.67
N TRP A 620 -6.73 1.07 3.49
CA TRP A 620 -6.24 -0.29 3.36
C TRP A 620 -6.15 -1.01 4.71
N PRO A 621 -6.15 -2.36 4.71
CA PRO A 621 -6.07 -3.15 5.93
C PRO A 621 -4.91 -2.73 6.83
N VAL A 622 -5.16 -2.74 8.15
CA VAL A 622 -4.19 -2.25 9.13
C VAL A 622 -2.88 -3.04 9.10
N GLU A 623 -2.93 -4.36 8.91
CA GLU A 623 -1.73 -5.21 8.83
C GLU A 623 -0.82 -4.83 7.64
N ALA A 624 -1.41 -4.47 6.49
CA ALA A 624 -0.66 -3.97 5.34
C ALA A 624 0.00 -2.62 5.65
N ARG A 625 -0.71 -1.73 6.35
CA ARG A 625 -0.17 -0.42 6.76
C ARG A 625 0.93 -0.55 7.82
N ILE A 626 0.81 -1.49 8.75
CA ILE A 626 1.86 -1.82 9.73
C ILE A 626 3.11 -2.33 8.99
N ALA A 627 2.96 -3.31 8.08
CA ALA A 627 4.08 -3.83 7.29
C ALA A 627 4.75 -2.73 6.46
N GLN A 628 3.97 -1.89 5.77
CA GLN A 628 4.50 -0.75 5.02
C GLN A 628 5.24 0.24 5.91
N THR A 629 4.73 0.53 7.11
CA THR A 629 5.35 1.49 8.02
C THR A 629 6.71 1.00 8.52
N ILE A 630 6.79 -0.28 8.91
CA ILE A 630 8.05 -0.91 9.34
C ILE A 630 9.06 -0.96 8.17
N ALA A 631 8.61 -1.31 6.97
CA ALA A 631 9.45 -1.31 5.77
C ALA A 631 9.94 0.11 5.40
N ALA A 632 9.05 1.11 5.41
CA ALA A 632 9.39 2.51 5.13
C ALA A 632 10.40 3.08 6.13
N ARG A 633 10.26 2.73 7.42
CA ARG A 633 11.22 3.11 8.47
C ARG A 633 12.57 2.45 8.26
N ALA A 634 12.58 1.15 7.94
CA ALA A 634 13.82 0.41 7.68
C ALA A 634 14.55 0.94 6.43
N TYR A 635 13.82 1.22 5.34
CA TYR A 635 14.37 1.88 4.16
C TYR A 635 15.02 3.22 4.54
N ALA A 636 14.30 4.08 5.25
CA ALA A 636 14.78 5.40 5.65
C ALA A 636 16.03 5.31 6.53
N ALA A 637 16.04 4.39 7.51
CA ALA A 637 17.17 4.18 8.41
C ALA A 637 18.38 3.55 7.71
N PHE A 638 18.18 2.67 6.72
CA PHE A 638 19.25 2.09 5.91
C PHE A 638 19.98 3.15 5.07
N HIS A 639 19.27 4.18 4.61
CA HIS A 639 19.82 5.24 3.74
C HIS A 639 20.37 6.45 4.50
N LEU A 640 20.57 6.35 5.82
CA LEU A 640 21.24 7.40 6.56
C LEU A 640 22.71 7.48 6.13
N VAL A 641 23.15 8.67 5.66
CA VAL A 641 24.48 8.89 5.12
C VAL A 641 25.34 9.64 6.13
N SER A 642 26.23 8.95 6.83
CA SER A 642 27.18 9.60 7.73
C SER A 642 28.04 10.62 6.97
N GLY A 643 28.09 11.86 7.45
CA GLY A 643 28.84 12.96 6.83
C GLY A 643 28.27 13.50 5.51
N GLY A 644 27.18 12.95 4.98
CA GLY A 644 26.52 13.45 3.77
C GLY A 644 25.75 14.76 3.99
N THR A 645 25.30 15.42 2.92
CA THR A 645 24.46 16.63 3.02
C THR A 645 23.02 16.31 3.40
N PHE A 646 22.47 15.23 2.83
CA PHE A 646 21.12 14.70 3.06
C PHE A 646 21.15 13.16 2.95
N ASP A 647 20.04 12.52 3.34
CA ASP A 647 19.90 11.06 3.39
C ASP A 647 19.01 10.53 2.26
N VAL A 648 17.88 11.20 1.99
CA VAL A 648 16.87 10.75 1.01
C VAL A 648 16.28 11.90 0.19
N TYR A 649 15.74 11.56 -0.99
CA TYR A 649 14.91 12.46 -1.78
C TYR A 649 13.45 12.40 -1.30
N ASP A 650 12.66 13.44 -1.60
CA ASP A 650 11.24 13.50 -1.25
C ASP A 650 10.28 12.92 -2.30
N ASP A 651 10.84 12.31 -3.36
CA ASP A 651 10.11 11.69 -4.48
C ASP A 651 10.46 10.20 -4.65
N THR A 652 10.01 9.61 -5.76
CA THR A 652 10.16 8.19 -6.06
C THR A 652 11.60 7.72 -6.26
N ARG A 653 12.61 8.60 -6.27
CA ARG A 653 14.02 8.20 -6.16
C ARG A 653 14.32 7.60 -4.78
N SER A 654 13.51 7.93 -3.79
CA SER A 654 13.54 7.32 -2.46
C SER A 654 12.12 6.89 -2.07
N GLN A 655 11.45 7.66 -1.21
CA GLN A 655 10.06 7.43 -0.83
C GLN A 655 9.31 8.74 -1.00
N VAL A 656 8.04 8.67 -1.40
CA VAL A 656 7.22 9.87 -1.59
C VAL A 656 6.98 10.54 -0.24
N TYR A 657 7.62 11.68 -0.03
CA TYR A 657 7.47 12.51 1.17
C TYR A 657 6.86 13.86 0.81
N VAL A 658 5.69 14.15 1.37
CA VAL A 658 4.89 15.33 1.01
C VAL A 658 4.61 16.24 2.21
N GLY A 659 5.32 16.01 3.31
CA GLY A 659 5.20 16.79 4.54
C GLY A 659 3.82 16.68 5.20
N VAL A 660 3.44 17.75 5.90
CA VAL A 660 2.28 17.81 6.81
C VAL A 660 0.95 17.62 6.10
N ARG A 661 0.85 18.01 4.82
CA ARG A 661 -0.43 18.06 4.08
C ARG A 661 -1.07 16.69 3.85
N ARG A 662 -0.28 15.61 3.93
CA ARG A 662 -0.77 14.24 3.74
C ARG A 662 -0.90 13.47 5.05
N GLU A 663 -0.49 14.07 6.18
CA GLU A 663 -0.67 13.46 7.49
C GLU A 663 -2.14 13.11 7.71
N HIS A 664 -2.37 11.95 8.33
CA HIS A 664 -3.71 11.45 8.54
C HIS A 664 -3.77 10.70 9.87
N PRO A 665 -4.78 10.94 10.73
CA PRO A 665 -4.85 10.31 12.06
C PRO A 665 -4.73 8.79 12.03
N ASP A 666 -5.40 8.11 11.07
CA ASP A 666 -5.29 6.66 10.94
C ASP A 666 -3.90 6.16 10.51
N ALA A 667 -3.11 6.98 9.80
CA ALA A 667 -1.72 6.64 9.48
C ALA A 667 -0.81 6.93 10.68
N ASP A 668 -1.01 8.08 11.33
CA ASP A 668 -0.29 8.49 12.54
C ASP A 668 -0.43 7.46 13.67
N ALA A 669 -1.61 6.87 13.83
CA ALA A 669 -1.85 5.79 14.78
C ALA A 669 -1.01 4.55 14.48
N VAL A 670 -0.81 4.21 13.20
CA VAL A 670 0.01 3.07 12.78
C VAL A 670 1.51 3.38 12.96
N VAL A 671 1.94 4.60 12.62
CA VAL A 671 3.30 5.09 12.87
C VAL A 671 3.63 4.99 14.36
N THR A 672 2.75 5.52 15.21
CA THR A 672 2.89 5.47 16.68
C THR A 672 2.90 4.04 17.21
N ALA A 673 2.00 3.18 16.74
CA ALA A 673 1.91 1.79 17.21
C ALA A 673 3.12 0.92 16.80
N THR A 674 3.92 1.40 15.84
CA THR A 674 5.12 0.72 15.32
C THR A 674 6.38 1.54 15.56
N ALA A 675 6.36 2.49 16.49
CA ALA A 675 7.44 3.43 16.73
C ALA A 675 8.78 2.68 16.92
N GLY A 676 9.81 3.12 16.20
CA GLY A 676 11.13 2.51 16.19
C GLY A 676 11.25 1.16 15.49
N GLN A 677 10.17 0.46 15.15
CA GLN A 677 10.24 -0.88 14.56
C GLN A 677 10.77 -0.86 13.12
N VAL A 678 11.77 -1.69 12.84
CA VAL A 678 12.45 -1.82 11.55
C VAL A 678 12.69 -3.29 11.18
N VAL A 679 12.83 -3.57 9.89
CA VAL A 679 13.32 -4.85 9.36
C VAL A 679 14.84 -4.93 9.57
N MET A 680 15.33 -6.04 10.12
CA MET A 680 16.74 -6.30 10.43
C MET A 680 17.25 -7.52 9.66
N SER A 681 18.45 -7.41 9.09
CA SER A 681 19.22 -8.54 8.58
C SER A 681 20.44 -8.74 9.45
N GLY A 682 20.40 -9.78 10.31
CA GLY A 682 21.37 -9.92 11.40
C GLY A 682 21.29 -8.71 12.34
N SER A 683 22.42 -8.08 12.60
CA SER A 683 22.53 -6.88 13.44
C SER A 683 22.33 -5.56 12.68
N SER A 684 22.13 -5.59 11.36
CA SER A 684 22.02 -4.41 10.52
C SER A 684 20.58 -4.16 10.10
N VAL A 685 20.18 -2.89 9.98
CA VAL A 685 18.89 -2.53 9.36
C VAL A 685 18.89 -3.04 7.92
N ALA A 686 17.81 -3.69 7.50
CA ALA A 686 17.65 -4.18 6.14
C ALA A 686 17.22 -3.04 5.20
N ASN A 687 17.74 -3.04 3.97
CA ASN A 687 17.22 -2.18 2.92
C ASN A 687 15.85 -2.70 2.45
N ALA A 688 14.79 -2.29 3.15
CA ALA A 688 13.43 -2.75 2.92
C ALA A 688 12.80 -2.06 1.70
N MET A 689 13.30 -2.37 0.49
CA MET A 689 12.76 -1.90 -0.79
C MET A 689 11.29 -2.29 -0.94
N PHE A 690 10.48 -1.46 -1.59
CA PHE A 690 9.08 -1.74 -1.87
C PHE A 690 8.61 -1.06 -3.17
N HIS A 691 7.56 -1.61 -3.78
CA HIS A 691 6.98 -1.12 -5.03
C HIS A 691 5.46 -1.31 -5.06
N SER A 692 4.78 -0.69 -6.01
CA SER A 692 3.31 -0.70 -6.07
C SER A 692 2.74 -2.13 -6.24
N THR A 693 3.04 -2.80 -7.35
CA THR A 693 2.42 -4.07 -7.75
C THR A 693 3.45 -5.03 -8.35
N ALA A 694 3.59 -6.24 -7.82
CA ALA A 694 4.60 -7.21 -8.26
C ALA A 694 4.30 -7.83 -9.64
N GLY A 695 3.03 -7.95 -10.01
CA GLY A 695 2.59 -8.79 -11.12
C GLY A 695 2.52 -10.27 -10.74
N GLY A 696 2.43 -10.55 -9.44
CA GLY A 696 2.33 -11.89 -8.87
C GLY A 696 3.65 -12.55 -8.46
N TRP A 697 4.83 -12.04 -8.82
CA TRP A 697 6.16 -12.52 -8.39
C TRP A 697 7.08 -11.32 -8.10
N THR A 698 7.86 -11.36 -7.01
CA THR A 698 8.97 -10.42 -6.77
C THR A 698 10.24 -10.86 -7.51
N GLU A 699 11.22 -9.98 -7.62
CA GLU A 699 12.47 -10.20 -8.35
C GLU A 699 13.70 -10.14 -7.44
N ASN A 700 14.77 -10.82 -7.86
CA ASN A 700 16.07 -10.71 -7.24
C ASN A 700 16.66 -9.31 -7.47
N ASN A 701 17.23 -8.70 -6.43
CA ASN A 701 17.72 -7.33 -6.52
C ASN A 701 18.79 -7.12 -7.63
N GLU A 702 19.69 -8.09 -7.82
CA GLU A 702 20.76 -8.02 -8.84
C GLU A 702 20.26 -8.07 -10.28
N ASN A 703 19.01 -8.51 -10.50
CA ASN A 703 18.38 -8.55 -11.84
C ASN A 703 17.69 -7.22 -12.19
N VAL A 704 17.50 -6.33 -11.21
CA VAL A 704 16.80 -5.05 -11.36
C VAL A 704 17.78 -3.88 -11.35
N PHE A 705 18.75 -3.92 -10.44
CA PHE A 705 19.79 -2.91 -10.31
C PHE A 705 20.98 -3.28 -11.19
N VAL A 706 20.86 -2.87 -12.44
CA VAL A 706 21.78 -3.18 -13.55
C VAL A 706 22.28 -1.89 -14.21
N SER A 707 23.38 -1.99 -14.94
CA SER A 707 23.89 -0.93 -15.82
C SER A 707 22.89 -0.57 -16.91
N SER A 708 23.18 0.47 -17.70
CA SER A 708 22.37 0.86 -18.87
C SER A 708 22.24 -0.24 -19.93
N THR A 709 23.12 -1.26 -19.93
CA THR A 709 23.11 -2.40 -20.86
C THR A 709 22.51 -3.67 -20.26
N GLY A 710 22.14 -3.66 -18.97
CA GLY A 710 21.62 -4.83 -18.27
C GLY A 710 22.69 -5.68 -17.56
N ALA A 711 23.94 -5.22 -17.49
CA ALA A 711 24.97 -5.89 -16.70
C ALA A 711 24.69 -5.68 -15.21
N LYS A 712 24.73 -6.74 -14.40
CA LYS A 712 24.44 -6.65 -12.96
C LYS A 712 25.51 -5.80 -12.26
N THR A 713 25.08 -4.77 -11.55
CA THR A 713 25.97 -3.86 -10.80
C THR A 713 25.74 -3.92 -9.30
N ALA A 714 24.56 -4.35 -8.85
CA ALA A 714 24.29 -4.57 -7.43
C ALA A 714 24.81 -5.94 -6.96
N ALA A 715 25.36 -5.94 -5.74
CA ALA A 715 25.65 -7.17 -5.02
C ALA A 715 24.35 -7.92 -4.66
N VAL A 716 24.43 -9.25 -4.56
CA VAL A 716 23.31 -10.08 -4.12
C VAL A 716 22.94 -9.75 -2.68
N VAL A 717 21.66 -9.48 -2.43
CA VAL A 717 21.12 -9.23 -1.09
C VAL A 717 20.26 -10.42 -0.69
N SER A 718 20.63 -11.08 0.42
CA SER A 718 20.04 -12.36 0.86
C SER A 718 18.54 -12.31 1.13
N TYR A 719 18.03 -11.16 1.56
CA TYR A 719 16.61 -10.95 1.87
C TYR A 719 15.80 -10.28 0.75
N LEU A 720 16.43 -9.81 -0.33
CA LEU A 720 15.75 -9.23 -1.50
C LEU A 720 15.75 -10.22 -2.66
N ARG A 721 15.07 -11.34 -2.46
CA ARG A 721 14.96 -12.43 -3.43
C ARG A 721 13.59 -12.41 -4.11
N GLY A 722 13.58 -12.88 -5.35
CA GLY A 722 12.35 -13.15 -6.06
C GLY A 722 11.62 -14.32 -5.44
N SER A 723 10.35 -14.10 -5.12
CA SER A 723 9.46 -15.08 -4.54
C SER A 723 8.06 -14.88 -5.07
N SER A 724 7.24 -15.93 -5.03
CA SER A 724 5.88 -15.78 -5.46
C SER A 724 5.02 -15.01 -4.50
N ASP A 725 4.14 -14.21 -5.08
CA ASP A 725 3.11 -13.46 -4.40
C ASP A 725 1.71 -13.99 -4.74
N ARG A 726 1.58 -15.32 -4.81
CA ARG A 726 0.34 -16.04 -5.11
C ARG A 726 -0.10 -16.93 -3.96
N ASP A 727 -1.41 -17.10 -3.82
CA ASP A 727 -2.02 -18.02 -2.86
C ASP A 727 -1.94 -19.48 -3.33
N SER A 728 -2.48 -20.40 -2.52
CA SER A 728 -2.50 -21.84 -2.82
C SER A 728 -3.33 -22.23 -4.03
N SER A 729 -4.19 -21.34 -4.53
CA SER A 729 -4.96 -21.53 -5.77
C SER A 729 -4.25 -20.97 -7.00
N GLY A 730 -3.10 -20.31 -6.83
CA GLY A 730 -2.32 -19.67 -7.88
C GLY A 730 -2.77 -18.24 -8.20
N VAL A 731 -3.74 -17.68 -7.47
CA VAL A 731 -4.19 -16.29 -7.64
C VAL A 731 -3.20 -15.36 -6.96
N SER A 732 -2.77 -14.29 -7.65
CA SER A 732 -1.85 -13.33 -7.04
C SER A 732 -2.54 -12.47 -6.00
N TYR A 733 -1.87 -12.22 -4.88
CA TYR A 733 -2.38 -11.32 -3.83
C TYR A 733 -2.56 -9.89 -4.33
N ASP A 734 -1.81 -9.52 -5.37
CA ASP A 734 -1.91 -8.23 -6.04
C ASP A 734 -2.91 -8.20 -7.22
N ALA A 735 -3.69 -9.26 -7.45
CA ALA A 735 -4.64 -9.36 -8.57
C ALA A 735 -5.71 -8.25 -8.56
N GLY A 736 -6.02 -7.71 -7.38
CA GLY A 736 -6.94 -6.58 -7.21
C GLY A 736 -6.32 -5.20 -7.53
N ALA A 737 -5.07 -5.14 -8.00
CA ALA A 737 -4.43 -3.90 -8.39
C ALA A 737 -4.95 -3.39 -9.74
N PRO A 738 -5.17 -2.07 -9.92
CA PRO A 738 -5.56 -1.48 -11.20
C PRO A 738 -4.58 -1.79 -12.34
N TYR A 739 -3.33 -2.08 -11.99
CA TYR A 739 -2.24 -2.39 -12.91
C TYR A 739 -1.67 -3.79 -12.65
N ALA A 740 -2.48 -4.71 -12.12
CA ALA A 740 -2.12 -6.12 -12.04
C ALA A 740 -1.77 -6.65 -13.44
N THR A 741 -2.54 -6.25 -14.44
CA THR A 741 -2.28 -6.40 -15.87
C THR A 741 -2.49 -5.07 -16.59
N TRP A 742 -1.80 -4.84 -17.70
CA TRP A 742 -1.97 -3.66 -18.55
C TRP A 742 -1.49 -3.96 -19.97
N GLN A 743 -1.92 -3.12 -20.92
CA GLN A 743 -1.43 -3.14 -22.29
C GLN A 743 -1.30 -1.71 -22.81
N THR A 744 -0.44 -1.52 -23.82
CA THR A 744 -0.32 -0.26 -24.53
C THR A 744 -1.32 -0.16 -25.68
N ASN A 745 -1.30 0.98 -26.39
CA ASN A 745 -1.85 1.04 -27.74
C ASN A 745 -1.04 0.15 -28.69
N ALA A 746 -1.57 -0.03 -29.90
CA ALA A 746 -0.87 -0.72 -30.98
C ALA A 746 -0.03 0.28 -31.79
N TYR A 747 1.27 -0.01 -31.96
CA TYR A 747 2.23 0.87 -32.62
C TYR A 747 2.81 0.23 -33.87
N SER A 748 2.91 1.00 -34.96
CA SER A 748 3.65 0.56 -36.15
C SER A 748 5.16 0.52 -35.89
N ALA A 749 5.88 -0.27 -36.69
CA ALA A 749 7.34 -0.31 -36.65
C ALA A 749 7.97 1.09 -36.87
N ALA A 750 7.35 1.94 -37.69
CA ALA A 750 7.81 3.31 -37.92
C ALA A 750 7.67 4.19 -36.67
N GLN A 751 6.57 4.07 -35.92
CA GLN A 751 6.38 4.78 -34.65
C GLN A 751 7.40 4.33 -33.60
N LEU A 752 7.57 3.01 -33.44
CA LEU A 752 8.57 2.48 -32.51
C LEU A 752 9.99 2.89 -32.90
N SER A 753 10.31 2.87 -34.20
CA SER A 753 11.60 3.37 -34.71
C SER A 753 11.83 4.84 -34.36
N ALA A 754 10.80 5.69 -34.46
CA ALA A 754 10.90 7.10 -34.07
C ALA A 754 11.12 7.27 -32.55
N PHE A 755 10.41 6.49 -31.72
CA PHE A 755 10.55 6.57 -30.26
C PHE A 755 11.95 6.15 -29.81
N PHE A 756 12.40 4.98 -30.24
CA PHE A 756 13.71 4.44 -29.86
C PHE A 756 14.88 5.11 -30.62
N GLY A 757 14.63 5.69 -31.79
CA GLY A 757 15.61 6.47 -32.55
C GLY A 757 15.98 7.81 -31.90
N SER A 758 15.11 8.32 -31.01
CA SER A 758 15.30 9.60 -30.32
C SER A 758 16.34 9.55 -29.19
N ASP A 759 16.74 8.34 -28.75
CA ASP A 759 17.79 8.14 -27.75
C ASP A 759 18.99 7.37 -28.37
N PRO A 760 20.23 7.89 -28.27
CA PRO A 760 21.42 7.24 -28.82
C PRO A 760 21.64 5.81 -28.32
N ARG A 761 21.17 5.47 -27.11
CA ARG A 761 21.34 4.13 -26.51
C ARG A 761 20.46 3.08 -27.20
N THR A 762 19.35 3.48 -27.80
CA THR A 762 18.37 2.57 -28.42
C THR A 762 18.26 2.74 -29.94
N ASN A 763 18.85 3.78 -30.52
CA ASN A 763 18.75 4.03 -31.96
C ASN A 763 19.47 2.95 -32.78
N VAL A 764 18.68 2.16 -33.51
CA VAL A 764 19.12 1.08 -34.42
C VAL A 764 18.63 1.30 -35.86
N GLY A 765 18.32 2.55 -36.23
CA GLY A 765 17.66 2.86 -37.49
C GLY A 765 16.21 2.36 -37.51
N SER A 766 15.78 1.77 -38.62
CA SER A 766 14.46 1.15 -38.72
C SER A 766 14.42 -0.11 -37.86
N LEU A 767 13.67 -0.07 -36.76
CA LEU A 767 13.50 -1.19 -35.84
C LEU A 767 12.69 -2.31 -36.49
N THR A 768 13.26 -3.51 -36.55
CA THR A 768 12.66 -4.68 -37.22
C THR A 768 12.34 -5.81 -36.25
N ALA A 769 13.06 -5.92 -35.13
CA ALA A 769 12.83 -6.96 -34.14
C ALA A 769 13.28 -6.55 -32.73
N LEU A 770 12.74 -7.25 -31.74
CA LEU A 770 13.14 -7.17 -30.34
C LEU A 770 13.52 -8.56 -29.82
N ASP A 771 14.63 -8.67 -29.10
CA ASP A 771 14.94 -9.83 -28.27
C ASP A 771 14.54 -9.55 -26.82
N LEU A 772 13.56 -10.30 -26.32
CA LEU A 772 13.00 -10.18 -24.98
C LEU A 772 13.35 -11.39 -24.10
N ARG A 773 14.37 -12.17 -24.46
CA ARG A 773 14.70 -13.42 -23.75
C ARG A 773 15.43 -13.23 -22.43
N ASN A 774 16.19 -12.15 -22.24
CA ASN A 774 16.98 -11.97 -21.02
C ASN A 774 16.11 -11.49 -19.85
N ARG A 775 15.59 -12.46 -19.09
CA ARG A 775 14.64 -12.24 -17.99
C ARG A 775 15.18 -12.76 -16.65
N GLY A 776 14.77 -12.11 -15.57
CA GLY A 776 15.01 -12.55 -14.20
C GLY A 776 13.99 -13.61 -13.75
N VAL A 777 14.05 -13.99 -12.47
CA VAL A 777 13.16 -15.05 -11.95
C VAL A 777 11.71 -14.62 -12.05
N SER A 778 11.39 -13.34 -11.83
CA SER A 778 10.03 -12.81 -11.87
C SER A 778 9.44 -12.71 -13.29
N GLY A 779 10.17 -13.11 -14.33
CA GLY A 779 9.84 -12.87 -15.73
C GLY A 779 10.13 -11.44 -16.20
N ARG A 780 10.67 -10.56 -15.33
CA ARG A 780 11.06 -9.19 -15.67
C ARG A 780 12.26 -9.20 -16.61
N LEU A 781 12.23 -8.33 -17.61
CA LEU A 781 13.37 -8.11 -18.51
C LEU A 781 14.53 -7.47 -17.74
N ILE A 782 15.67 -8.17 -17.74
CA ILE A 782 16.95 -7.63 -17.31
C ILE A 782 17.47 -6.70 -18.43
N SER A 783 17.41 -7.17 -19.68
CA SER A 783 17.78 -6.41 -20.87
C SER A 783 16.87 -6.69 -22.05
N VAL A 784 16.88 -5.77 -23.01
CA VAL A 784 16.23 -5.87 -24.32
C VAL A 784 17.28 -5.62 -25.40
N THR A 785 17.31 -6.47 -26.42
CA THR A 785 18.12 -6.22 -27.61
C THR A 785 17.24 -5.71 -28.74
N LEU A 786 17.49 -4.47 -29.16
CA LEU A 786 16.84 -3.83 -30.31
C LEU A 786 17.62 -4.18 -31.58
N ILE A 787 16.92 -4.62 -32.62
CA ILE A 787 17.51 -5.02 -33.90
C ILE A 787 16.88 -4.18 -35.00
N GLY A 788 17.72 -3.54 -35.83
CA GLY A 788 17.25 -2.69 -36.91
C GLY A 788 18.26 -2.49 -38.03
N SER A 789 17.93 -1.61 -38.97
CA SER A 789 18.72 -1.39 -40.19
C SER A 789 20.12 -0.83 -39.96
N ALA A 790 20.36 -0.17 -38.82
CA ALA A 790 21.66 0.39 -38.44
C ALA A 790 22.44 -0.54 -37.48
N GLY A 791 21.96 -1.76 -37.23
CA GLY A 791 22.61 -2.76 -36.40
C GLY A 791 21.79 -3.17 -35.18
N THR A 792 22.50 -3.51 -34.10
CA THR A 792 21.89 -4.07 -32.89
C THR A 792 22.41 -3.36 -31.65
N LYS A 793 21.51 -3.08 -30.70
CA LYS A 793 21.86 -2.48 -29.40
C LYS A 793 21.14 -3.19 -28.28
N THR A 794 21.88 -3.48 -27.20
CA THR A 794 21.30 -4.05 -25.98
C THR A 794 21.26 -2.98 -24.89
N VAL A 795 20.08 -2.78 -24.32
CA VAL A 795 19.84 -1.87 -23.19
C VAL A 795 19.17 -2.61 -22.05
N SER A 796 19.27 -2.11 -20.83
CA SER A 796 18.51 -2.67 -19.72
C SER A 796 16.99 -2.51 -19.95
N GLY A 797 16.19 -3.37 -19.32
CA GLY A 797 14.73 -3.23 -19.35
C GLY A 797 14.26 -1.86 -18.86
N SER A 798 14.96 -1.27 -17.87
CA SER A 798 14.63 0.06 -17.35
C SER A 798 14.92 1.18 -18.36
N VAL A 799 16.03 1.10 -19.11
CA VAL A 799 16.32 2.06 -20.20
C VAL A 799 15.29 1.92 -21.32
N PHE A 800 14.94 0.68 -21.71
CA PHE A 800 13.90 0.44 -22.72
C PHE A 800 12.57 1.10 -22.32
N VAL A 801 12.11 0.87 -21.09
CA VAL A 801 10.89 1.47 -20.54
C VAL A 801 10.98 2.99 -20.49
N ALA A 802 12.11 3.55 -20.04
CA ALA A 802 12.31 4.98 -19.93
C ALA A 802 12.27 5.68 -21.30
N VAL A 803 12.96 5.15 -22.31
CA VAL A 803 12.97 5.71 -23.66
C VAL A 803 11.58 5.63 -24.28
N PHE A 804 10.93 4.47 -24.24
CA PHE A 804 9.55 4.35 -24.74
C PHE A 804 8.64 5.38 -24.06
N ASN A 805 8.74 5.52 -22.74
CA ASN A 805 7.88 6.42 -21.99
C ASN A 805 8.16 7.91 -22.22
N ALA A 806 9.40 8.27 -22.57
CA ALA A 806 9.77 9.65 -22.88
C ALA A 806 9.25 10.11 -24.25
N TYR A 807 9.22 9.21 -25.25
CA TYR A 807 8.95 9.58 -26.63
C TYR A 807 7.61 9.10 -27.19
N ARG A 808 6.87 8.24 -26.48
CA ARG A 808 5.48 7.93 -26.85
C ARG A 808 4.60 9.20 -26.74
N PRO A 809 3.46 9.26 -27.46
CA PRO A 809 2.48 10.32 -27.24
C PRO A 809 2.08 10.44 -25.77
N SER A 810 2.00 11.65 -25.23
CA SER A 810 1.74 11.86 -23.79
C SER A 810 0.39 11.32 -23.32
N ALA A 811 -0.60 11.25 -24.22
CA ALA A 811 -1.92 10.67 -23.97
C ALA A 811 -1.92 9.13 -23.93
N ASP A 812 -0.87 8.48 -24.44
CA ASP A 812 -0.83 7.02 -24.55
C ASP A 812 -0.45 6.34 -23.23
N PRO A 813 -0.91 5.08 -23.01
CA PRO A 813 -0.52 4.30 -21.86
C PRO A 813 0.99 4.13 -21.74
N ILE A 814 1.51 4.26 -20.52
CA ILE A 814 2.93 4.07 -20.20
C ILE A 814 3.26 2.58 -20.08
N LEU A 815 4.52 2.21 -20.34
CA LEU A 815 5.06 0.96 -19.80
C LEU A 815 5.29 1.13 -18.30
N ARG A 816 4.70 0.26 -17.47
CA ARG A 816 4.71 0.41 -16.00
C ARG A 816 5.83 -0.35 -15.30
N GLY A 817 6.58 -1.16 -16.03
CA GLY A 817 7.66 -1.96 -15.48
C GLY A 817 8.25 -2.86 -16.55
N THR A 818 9.23 -3.67 -16.15
CA THR A 818 9.96 -4.57 -17.04
C THR A 818 9.36 -5.96 -17.16
N LEU A 819 8.25 -6.24 -16.44
CA LEU A 819 7.45 -7.43 -16.65
C LEU A 819 6.50 -7.18 -17.82
N LEU A 820 7.06 -7.25 -19.03
CA LEU A 820 6.34 -7.00 -20.28
C LEU A 820 6.72 -8.01 -21.36
N ASP A 821 5.85 -8.11 -22.37
CA ASP A 821 6.03 -8.90 -23.58
C ASP A 821 5.23 -8.27 -24.73
N VAL A 822 5.42 -8.75 -25.96
CA VAL A 822 4.62 -8.40 -27.15
C VAL A 822 3.45 -9.36 -27.37
N ALA A 823 3.31 -10.35 -26.48
CA ALA A 823 2.14 -11.21 -26.34
C ALA A 823 1.55 -11.12 -24.91
N PRO A 824 0.27 -11.46 -24.71
CA PRO A 824 -0.33 -11.48 -23.37
C PRO A 824 0.46 -12.38 -22.40
N ILE A 825 0.70 -11.87 -21.18
CA ILE A 825 1.40 -12.61 -20.12
C ILE A 825 0.37 -13.36 -19.23
N PRO A 826 0.45 -14.70 -19.12
CA PRO A 826 -0.46 -15.52 -18.33
C PRO A 826 -0.61 -15.10 -16.86
#